data_AF-A0A8H7QBR4-F1
#
_entry.id   AF-A0A8H7QBR4-F1
#
_cell.length_a   1.000
_cell.length_b   1.000
_cell.length_c   1.000
_cell.angle_alpha   90.00
_cell.angle_beta   90.00
_cell.angle_gamma   90.00
#
_symmetry.space_group_name_H-M   'P 1'
#
loop_
_entity.id
_entity.type
_entity.pdbx_description
1 polymer ?
#
loop_
_entity_poly.entity_id
_entity_poly.type
_entity_poly.pdbx_seq_one_letter_code
_entity_poly.pdbx_strand_id
1 'polypeptide(L)'
;MKHFDSHKPTLYHSIAPLSLFDMAKVLVVGSANGKFTELFSKAKNINAKHGPFDVLLCTGNFFGKEDTNGDLEKLLSNEIEVPVHTYFIQGSNPIPGLAQSRIEKNDGELCDSVYFLGKRGLLKTTQALRIAFLSGSMDANTYAGETAADVAESEPGLHYTKADITALNSTPVAKNMTAGVDILLTYEWPQDVHAMSNQPIDPKVESMSQPVAEVAATLAPRYHFAAAEDVFCEREPYKNVPAFAPVGTRPAQHVTRFIGLADVGNTSKARWFYAFNIVPMTDAPMSVLLAEPADTTEFPFVSLMTGGVKRPLDNGAGGFGWGEDGRDPKRQALGEGPPPGYVCKRCNVPGHYVKDCPQARDGTGSLPEGYVCRICNEPGHHIKQCPQAGQNKEGGKKSGPPDSYICRICSEPGHWIQDCPLKEQRDRERDANRQEIANRGTDACWFCLANPKVTKHLITSIGNEVYATLAKGPLVTSAQNNMPGGGHILLIPITHYETIQSIPVESQVDVVSELEQFKGAFRRMFDKYGQDLVVTEISRHSSRNALSHANIQIMPIPKGKVDDLKSIIDKEAEKLGIQFQSRLPMDPTAHYFKMDLPDGTSLVHPIQRGERFNLQLGRQVLAKLMEIPERVDWKACPQTEDEEKKEAEDFKAAFREFDFTL
;
A
#
# COMPACT_ATOMS: atom_id res chain seq x y z
N MET A 1 -21.26 13.32 56.30
CA MET A 1 -20.89 14.18 55.15
C MET A 1 -19.51 13.75 54.69
N LYS A 2 -19.43 12.83 53.72
CA LYS A 2 -19.11 13.12 52.30
C LYS A 2 -17.79 13.90 52.14
N HIS A 3 -16.73 13.23 51.71
CA HIS A 3 -16.12 13.48 50.40
C HIS A 3 -15.23 12.29 49.97
N PHE A 4 -15.64 11.66 48.87
CA PHE A 4 -14.82 10.83 48.00
C PHE A 4 -13.80 11.74 47.32
N ASP A 5 -12.53 11.31 47.24
CA ASP A 5 -11.74 11.58 46.04
C ASP A 5 -10.72 10.47 45.76
N SER A 6 -10.44 10.35 44.48
CA SER A 6 -10.17 9.17 43.67
C SER A 6 -8.76 8.57 43.77
N HIS A 7 -8.71 7.23 43.88
CA HIS A 7 -7.55 6.43 43.50
C HIS A 7 -7.30 6.59 41.98
N LYS A 8 -6.13 7.10 41.60
CA LYS A 8 -5.58 6.94 40.25
C LYS A 8 -4.91 5.57 40.16
N PRO A 9 -5.34 4.64 39.29
CA PRO A 9 -4.54 3.49 38.92
C PRO A 9 -3.53 3.93 37.85
N THR A 10 -2.25 3.76 38.16
CA THR A 10 -1.15 3.75 37.19
C THR A 10 -1.37 2.62 36.19
N LEU A 11 -1.88 2.94 35.00
CA LEU A 11 -1.81 2.05 33.84
C LEU A 11 -0.55 2.37 33.05
N TYR A 12 0.57 1.76 33.45
CA TYR A 12 1.62 1.44 32.51
C TYR A 12 1.05 0.42 31.51
N HIS A 13 0.55 0.88 30.36
CA HIS A 13 0.52 0.00 29.20
C HIS A 13 1.95 -0.07 28.67
N SER A 14 2.68 -1.06 29.18
CA SER A 14 3.84 -1.61 28.48
C SER A 14 3.36 -1.99 27.08
N ILE A 15 3.80 -1.25 26.06
CA ILE A 15 3.72 -1.72 24.69
C ILE A 15 4.72 -2.86 24.64
N ALA A 16 4.22 -4.08 24.70
CA ALA A 16 5.03 -5.25 24.42
C ALA A 16 5.66 -5.07 23.02
N PRO A 17 6.94 -5.42 22.82
CA PRO A 17 7.50 -5.55 21.48
C PRO A 17 6.60 -6.47 20.65
N LEU A 18 6.56 -6.28 19.32
CA LEU A 18 5.81 -7.09 18.34
C LEU A 18 6.12 -8.61 18.38
N SER A 19 6.91 -9.09 19.34
CA SER A 19 7.36 -10.47 19.53
C SER A 19 6.40 -11.35 20.35
N LEU A 20 5.09 -11.07 20.36
CA LEU A 20 4.12 -11.78 21.21
C LEU A 20 2.89 -12.33 20.47
N PHE A 21 2.83 -12.18 19.14
CA PHE A 21 1.80 -12.84 18.33
C PHE A 21 2.47 -13.89 17.45
N ASP A 22 1.97 -15.12 17.50
CA ASP A 22 2.45 -16.21 16.67
C ASP A 22 2.13 -15.88 15.20
N MET A 23 3.16 -15.43 14.48
CA MET A 23 3.09 -15.17 13.04
C MET A 23 3.12 -16.49 12.29
N ALA A 24 2.17 -16.69 11.37
CA ALA A 24 2.17 -17.85 10.50
C ALA A 24 2.96 -17.55 9.22
N LYS A 25 3.90 -18.44 8.86
CA LYS A 25 4.64 -18.43 7.61
C LYS A 25 3.91 -19.25 6.56
N VAL A 26 3.42 -18.61 5.51
CA VAL A 26 2.60 -19.24 4.47
C VAL A 26 3.35 -19.23 3.14
N LEU A 27 3.38 -20.39 2.48
CA LEU A 27 3.84 -20.54 1.10
C LEU A 27 2.65 -20.88 0.21
N VAL A 28 2.42 -20.08 -0.83
CA VAL A 28 1.35 -20.29 -1.81
C VAL A 28 1.98 -20.55 -3.17
N VAL A 29 1.43 -21.50 -3.91
CA VAL A 29 1.91 -21.90 -5.24
C VAL A 29 0.72 -21.97 -6.20
N GLY A 30 0.96 -21.62 -7.46
CA GLY A 30 0.00 -21.77 -8.55
C GLY A 30 -0.31 -23.23 -8.89
N SER A 31 -0.84 -23.46 -10.09
CA SER A 31 -1.19 -24.80 -10.55
C SER A 31 0.04 -25.69 -10.70
N ALA A 32 0.04 -26.85 -10.04
CA ALA A 32 1.15 -27.80 -10.13
C ALA A 32 1.15 -28.58 -11.45
N ASN A 33 -0.02 -28.80 -12.05
CA ASN A 33 -0.25 -29.55 -13.27
C ASN A 33 0.47 -30.92 -13.29
N GLY A 34 0.54 -31.60 -12.13
CA GLY A 34 1.21 -32.89 -11.98
C GLY A 34 2.74 -32.84 -11.87
N LYS A 35 3.37 -31.66 -11.90
CA LYS A 35 4.84 -31.49 -11.78
C LYS A 35 5.30 -31.54 -10.31
N PHE A 36 4.96 -32.62 -9.60
CA PHE A 36 5.19 -32.74 -8.15
C PHE A 36 6.67 -32.65 -7.76
N THR A 37 7.55 -33.28 -8.53
CA THR A 37 9.00 -33.27 -8.28
C THR A 37 9.57 -31.85 -8.33
N GLU A 38 9.18 -31.05 -9.32
CA GLU A 38 9.61 -29.66 -9.46
C GLU A 38 9.06 -28.78 -8.33
N LEU A 39 7.76 -28.95 -8.04
CA LEU A 39 7.06 -28.25 -6.97
C LEU A 39 7.75 -28.45 -5.61
N PHE A 40 7.89 -29.70 -5.17
CA PHE A 40 8.39 -30.01 -3.84
C PHE A 40 9.90 -29.81 -3.71
N SER A 41 10.67 -30.00 -4.78
CA SER A 41 12.10 -29.62 -4.80
C SER A 41 12.28 -28.11 -4.60
N LYS A 42 11.46 -27.28 -5.28
CA LYS A 42 11.49 -25.83 -5.08
C LYS A 42 11.00 -25.44 -3.69
N ALA A 43 9.90 -26.04 -3.22
CA ALA A 43 9.36 -25.79 -1.88
C ALA A 43 10.39 -26.14 -0.79
N LYS A 44 11.14 -27.24 -0.95
CA LYS A 44 12.21 -27.65 -0.03
C LYS A 44 13.32 -26.60 0.03
N ASN A 45 13.74 -26.09 -1.13
CA ASN A 45 14.76 -25.03 -1.20
C ASN A 45 14.28 -23.72 -0.57
N ILE A 46 13.03 -23.33 -0.80
CA ILE A 46 12.44 -22.13 -0.19
C ILE A 46 12.31 -22.31 1.32
N ASN A 47 11.84 -23.47 1.78
CA ASN A 47 11.69 -23.81 3.20
C ASN A 47 13.04 -23.83 3.93
N ALA A 48 14.09 -24.36 3.30
CA ALA A 48 15.43 -24.34 3.88
C ALA A 48 16.00 -22.92 4.05
N LYS A 49 15.65 -21.98 3.15
CA LYS A 49 16.17 -20.60 3.17
C LYS A 49 15.34 -19.65 4.03
N HIS A 50 14.02 -19.77 4.01
CA HIS A 50 13.10 -18.79 4.59
C HIS A 50 12.13 -19.38 5.63
N GLY A 51 12.12 -20.71 5.77
CA GLY A 51 11.22 -21.44 6.65
C GLY A 51 11.62 -21.42 8.14
N PRO A 52 11.13 -22.39 8.94
CA PRO A 52 10.14 -23.39 8.54
C PRO A 52 8.80 -22.72 8.18
N PHE A 53 8.19 -23.10 7.05
CA PHE A 53 6.83 -22.69 6.70
C PHE A 53 5.81 -23.55 7.45
N ASP A 54 4.74 -22.92 7.93
CA ASP A 54 3.66 -23.60 8.64
C ASP A 54 2.74 -24.35 7.68
N VAL A 55 2.53 -23.81 6.47
CA VAL A 55 1.61 -24.38 5.48
C VAL A 55 2.00 -24.02 4.05
N LEU A 56 1.78 -24.98 3.14
CA LEU A 56 1.87 -24.79 1.69
C LEU A 56 0.46 -24.91 1.07
N LEU A 57 0.06 -23.92 0.27
CA LEU A 57 -1.26 -23.85 -0.35
C LEU A 57 -1.13 -23.87 -1.88
N CYS A 58 -1.75 -24.84 -2.55
CA CYS A 58 -1.78 -24.92 -4.01
C CYS A 58 -3.15 -24.43 -4.55
N THR A 59 -3.12 -23.37 -5.36
CA THR A 59 -4.29 -22.56 -5.76
C THR A 59 -5.00 -23.04 -7.02
N GLY A 60 -4.76 -24.28 -7.46
CA GLY A 60 -5.37 -24.81 -8.68
C GLY A 60 -4.71 -26.08 -9.17
N ASN A 61 -5.31 -26.71 -10.19
CA ASN A 61 -4.83 -27.87 -10.95
C ASN A 61 -3.62 -28.58 -10.34
N PHE A 62 -3.82 -29.26 -9.20
CA PHE A 62 -2.74 -30.00 -8.56
C PHE A 62 -2.27 -31.15 -9.45
N PHE A 63 -3.23 -31.82 -10.11
CA PHE A 63 -3.00 -32.87 -11.10
C PHE A 63 -2.96 -32.30 -12.52
N GLY A 64 -2.16 -32.94 -13.38
CA GLY A 64 -2.16 -32.69 -14.83
C GLY A 64 -3.31 -33.44 -15.53
N LYS A 65 -3.57 -33.12 -16.79
CA LYS A 65 -4.58 -33.81 -17.62
C LYS A 65 -4.21 -35.28 -17.88
N GLU A 66 -2.92 -35.57 -17.99
CA GLU A 66 -2.37 -36.91 -18.16
C GLU A 66 -1.18 -37.08 -17.21
N ASP A 67 -1.04 -38.26 -16.60
CA ASP A 67 0.17 -38.60 -15.84
C ASP A 67 1.26 -39.08 -16.80
N THR A 68 2.01 -38.13 -17.33
CA THR A 68 3.04 -38.39 -18.36
C THR A 68 4.32 -39.01 -17.80
N ASN A 69 4.60 -38.87 -16.50
CA ASN A 69 5.89 -39.21 -15.90
C ASN A 69 5.81 -40.25 -14.76
N GLY A 70 4.61 -40.74 -14.43
CA GLY A 70 4.38 -41.62 -13.27
C GLY A 70 4.64 -40.92 -11.94
N ASP A 71 4.62 -39.59 -11.92
CA ASP A 71 4.96 -38.79 -10.75
C ASP A 71 3.85 -38.88 -9.68
N LEU A 72 2.61 -39.18 -10.09
CA LEU A 72 1.53 -39.44 -9.15
C LEU A 72 1.79 -40.71 -8.34
N GLU A 73 2.19 -41.81 -8.99
CA GLU A 73 2.50 -43.06 -8.29
C GLU A 73 3.65 -42.87 -7.29
N LYS A 74 4.71 -42.15 -7.70
CA LYS A 74 5.84 -41.80 -6.81
C LYS A 74 5.42 -40.92 -5.63
N LEU A 75 4.50 -39.99 -5.83
CA LEU A 75 3.95 -39.18 -4.74
C LEU A 75 3.14 -40.05 -3.77
N LEU A 76 2.34 -40.98 -4.30
CA LEU A 76 1.50 -41.89 -3.52
C LEU A 76 2.28 -42.99 -2.79
N SER A 77 3.46 -43.36 -3.29
CA SER A 77 4.41 -44.29 -2.66
C SER A 77 5.39 -43.60 -1.70
N ASN A 78 5.26 -42.28 -1.49
CA ASN A 78 6.14 -41.45 -0.67
C ASN A 78 7.61 -41.41 -1.15
N GLU A 79 7.85 -41.62 -2.44
CA GLU A 79 9.18 -41.43 -3.06
C GLU A 79 9.50 -39.95 -3.28
N ILE A 80 8.47 -39.10 -3.41
CA ILE A 80 8.61 -37.64 -3.47
C ILE A 80 8.46 -37.08 -2.06
N GLU A 81 9.53 -36.47 -1.54
CA GLU A 81 9.53 -35.84 -0.22
C GLU A 81 8.71 -34.55 -0.22
N VAL A 82 7.75 -34.45 0.71
CA VAL A 82 6.90 -33.28 0.91
C VAL A 82 7.44 -32.47 2.11
N PRO A 83 8.09 -31.31 1.88
CA PRO A 83 8.84 -30.60 2.92
C PRO A 83 7.98 -29.74 3.85
N VAL A 84 6.72 -29.48 3.48
CA VAL A 84 5.79 -28.60 4.19
C VAL A 84 4.38 -29.20 4.06
N HIS A 85 3.57 -29.12 5.12
CA HIS A 85 2.19 -29.59 5.10
C HIS A 85 1.39 -28.86 4.02
N THR A 86 0.88 -29.61 3.05
CA THR A 86 0.38 -29.10 1.78
C THR A 86 -1.12 -29.29 1.66
N TYR A 87 -1.85 -28.21 1.40
CA TYR A 87 -3.26 -28.24 1.04
C TYR A 87 -3.45 -27.80 -0.40
N PHE A 88 -4.34 -28.45 -1.13
CA PHE A 88 -4.68 -28.06 -2.49
C PHE A 88 -6.19 -27.96 -2.73
N ILE A 89 -6.55 -27.10 -3.68
CA ILE A 89 -7.89 -27.01 -4.26
C ILE A 89 -7.88 -27.58 -5.67
N GLN A 90 -9.05 -27.99 -6.14
CA GLN A 90 -9.21 -28.48 -7.52
C GLN A 90 -9.43 -27.29 -8.47
N GLY A 91 -8.81 -27.34 -9.66
CA GLY A 91 -9.06 -26.37 -10.74
C GLY A 91 -9.97 -26.95 -11.82
N SER A 92 -9.61 -26.73 -13.08
CA SER A 92 -10.31 -27.27 -14.26
C SER A 92 -9.87 -28.69 -14.67
N ASN A 93 -8.84 -29.27 -14.03
CA ASN A 93 -8.42 -30.64 -14.27
C ASN A 93 -9.11 -31.62 -13.30
N PRO A 94 -9.59 -32.78 -13.79
CA PRO A 94 -10.19 -33.79 -12.92
C PRO A 94 -9.15 -34.39 -11.98
N ILE A 95 -9.59 -34.82 -10.80
CA ILE A 95 -8.77 -35.63 -9.90
C ILE A 95 -8.68 -37.04 -10.48
N PRO A 96 -7.48 -37.61 -10.70
CA PRO A 96 -7.34 -38.97 -11.22
C PRO A 96 -8.02 -39.99 -10.30
N GLY A 97 -8.68 -41.01 -10.88
CA GLY A 97 -9.49 -41.97 -10.11
C GLY A 97 -8.74 -42.69 -8.97
N LEU A 98 -7.45 -42.94 -9.15
CA LEU A 98 -6.58 -43.48 -8.09
C LEU A 98 -6.42 -42.53 -6.91
N ALA A 99 -6.21 -41.23 -7.18
CA ALA A 99 -6.11 -40.18 -6.17
C ALA A 99 -7.47 -39.95 -5.50
N GLN A 100 -8.54 -39.89 -6.28
CA GLN A 100 -9.92 -39.72 -5.80
C GLN A 100 -10.29 -40.82 -4.78
N SER A 101 -10.02 -42.09 -5.13
CA SER A 101 -10.29 -43.23 -4.25
C SER A 101 -9.54 -43.19 -2.92
N ARG A 102 -8.38 -42.52 -2.86
CA ARG A 102 -7.57 -42.41 -1.65
C ARG A 102 -8.02 -41.24 -0.76
N ILE A 103 -8.29 -40.11 -1.39
CA ILE A 103 -8.88 -38.92 -0.76
C ILE A 103 -10.19 -39.29 -0.06
N GLU A 104 -11.08 -40.04 -0.73
CA GLU A 104 -12.38 -40.45 -0.17
C GLU A 104 -12.24 -41.44 1.00
N LYS A 105 -11.20 -42.29 0.99
CA LYS A 105 -10.95 -43.27 2.06
C LYS A 105 -10.30 -42.65 3.30
N ASN A 106 -9.53 -41.57 3.11
CA ASN A 106 -8.68 -40.98 4.15
C ASN A 106 -9.10 -39.54 4.49
N ASP A 107 -10.40 -39.22 4.42
CA ASP A 107 -10.95 -37.92 4.83
C ASP A 107 -10.23 -36.70 4.23
N GLY A 108 -9.85 -36.78 2.95
CA GLY A 108 -9.15 -35.70 2.24
C GLY A 108 -7.64 -35.91 2.08
N GLU A 109 -7.02 -36.83 2.82
CA GLU A 109 -5.58 -37.09 2.72
C GLU A 109 -5.22 -37.89 1.46
N LEU A 110 -4.36 -37.32 0.63
CA LEU A 110 -3.86 -37.97 -0.58
C LEU A 110 -2.66 -38.89 -0.26
N CYS A 111 -1.68 -38.33 0.43
CA CYS A 111 -0.52 -39.02 0.98
C CYS A 111 0.02 -38.19 2.16
N ASP A 112 1.09 -38.68 2.80
CA ASP A 112 1.64 -38.05 4.01
C ASP A 112 1.89 -36.55 3.76
N SER A 113 1.26 -35.71 4.58
CA SER A 113 1.38 -34.25 4.50
C SER A 113 0.77 -33.58 3.26
N VAL A 114 -0.09 -34.25 2.48
CA VAL A 114 -0.81 -33.65 1.32
C VAL A 114 -2.31 -33.91 1.41
N TYR A 115 -3.11 -32.85 1.46
CA TYR A 115 -4.55 -32.92 1.70
C TYR A 115 -5.35 -32.12 0.67
N PHE A 116 -6.42 -32.73 0.17
CA PHE A 116 -7.43 -32.05 -0.61
C PHE A 116 -8.41 -31.32 0.31
N LEU A 117 -8.62 -30.03 0.09
CA LEU A 117 -9.54 -29.23 0.92
C LEU A 117 -11.03 -29.55 0.65
N GLY A 118 -11.35 -30.15 -0.49
CA GLY A 118 -12.72 -30.39 -0.92
C GLY A 118 -13.26 -29.31 -1.86
N LYS A 119 -14.57 -29.37 -2.12
CA LYS A 119 -15.22 -28.48 -3.10
C LYS A 119 -15.26 -27.03 -2.65
N ARG A 120 -15.56 -26.79 -1.36
CA ARG A 120 -15.59 -25.46 -0.74
C ARG A 120 -15.54 -25.58 0.78
N GLY A 121 -15.14 -24.52 1.46
CA GLY A 121 -15.22 -24.48 2.92
C GLY A 121 -14.32 -23.45 3.58
N LEU A 122 -14.13 -23.63 4.88
CA LEU A 122 -13.25 -22.81 5.71
C LEU A 122 -12.33 -23.73 6.52
N LEU A 123 -11.05 -23.74 6.18
CA LEU A 123 -10.01 -24.39 6.96
C LEU A 123 -9.55 -23.45 8.08
N LYS A 124 -9.35 -24.00 9.27
CA LYS A 124 -8.67 -23.32 10.38
C LYS A 124 -7.37 -24.06 10.68
N THR A 125 -6.24 -23.39 10.55
CA THR A 125 -4.93 -24.00 10.85
C THR A 125 -4.65 -24.00 12.36
N THR A 126 -3.58 -24.68 12.78
CA THR A 126 -3.11 -24.69 14.16
C THR A 126 -2.67 -23.30 14.64
N GLN A 127 -2.18 -22.46 13.73
CA GLN A 127 -1.86 -21.05 13.96
C GLN A 127 -3.11 -20.16 13.86
N ALA A 128 -4.32 -20.72 13.94
CA ALA A 128 -5.60 -20.01 13.88
C ALA A 128 -5.89 -19.24 12.57
N LEU A 129 -5.12 -19.46 11.49
CA LEU A 129 -5.42 -18.86 10.18
C LEU A 129 -6.74 -19.39 9.63
N ARG A 130 -7.54 -18.48 9.07
CA ARG A 130 -8.80 -18.79 8.40
C ARG A 130 -8.63 -18.76 6.90
N ILE A 131 -8.66 -19.93 6.30
CA ILE A 131 -8.46 -20.11 4.87
C ILE A 131 -9.78 -20.56 4.27
N ALA A 132 -10.48 -19.63 3.61
CA ALA A 132 -11.63 -19.98 2.79
C ALA A 132 -11.16 -20.50 1.43
N PHE A 133 -11.90 -21.42 0.85
CA PHE A 133 -11.54 -21.99 -0.45
C PHE A 133 -12.77 -22.33 -1.28
N LEU A 134 -12.61 -22.23 -2.59
CA LEU A 134 -13.57 -22.66 -3.61
C LEU A 134 -12.81 -23.37 -4.74
N SER A 135 -13.11 -24.66 -4.90
CA SER A 135 -12.57 -25.49 -5.96
C SER A 135 -13.44 -25.42 -7.22
N GLY A 136 -12.80 -25.57 -8.38
CA GLY A 136 -13.45 -25.69 -9.68
C GLY A 136 -13.57 -24.37 -10.46
N SER A 137 -14.20 -24.45 -11.63
CA SER A 137 -14.47 -23.32 -12.52
C SER A 137 -15.96 -23.12 -12.80
N MET A 138 -16.35 -21.94 -13.28
CA MET A 138 -17.74 -21.65 -13.62
C MET A 138 -18.12 -22.37 -14.92
N ASP A 139 -19.18 -23.17 -14.86
CA ASP A 139 -19.90 -23.63 -16.05
C ASP A 139 -21.33 -23.11 -16.00
N ALA A 140 -21.79 -22.45 -17.08
CA ALA A 140 -23.08 -21.77 -17.09
C ALA A 140 -24.27 -22.72 -16.88
N ASN A 141 -24.19 -23.93 -17.44
CA ASN A 141 -25.24 -24.94 -17.33
C ASN A 141 -25.31 -25.50 -15.90
N THR A 142 -24.15 -25.85 -15.35
CA THR A 142 -24.02 -26.40 -14.00
C THR A 142 -24.32 -25.35 -12.92
N TYR A 143 -24.03 -24.08 -13.17
CA TYR A 143 -24.28 -23.00 -12.22
C TYR A 143 -25.77 -22.63 -12.13
N ALA A 144 -26.49 -22.67 -13.25
CA ALA A 144 -27.92 -22.33 -13.33
C ALA A 144 -28.86 -23.50 -12.98
N GLY A 145 -28.40 -24.75 -13.09
CA GLY A 145 -29.18 -25.94 -12.78
C GLY A 145 -29.53 -26.05 -11.29
N GLU A 146 -30.81 -25.93 -10.94
CA GLU A 146 -31.32 -26.10 -9.57
C GLU A 146 -31.50 -27.58 -9.15
N THR A 147 -31.26 -28.54 -10.04
CA THR A 147 -31.51 -29.97 -9.79
C THR A 147 -30.32 -30.85 -10.14
N ALA A 148 -29.90 -31.68 -9.18
CA ALA A 148 -28.85 -32.68 -9.28
C ALA A 148 -29.07 -33.78 -10.36
N ALA A 149 -30.19 -33.74 -11.09
CA ALA A 149 -30.58 -34.75 -12.07
C ALA A 149 -30.09 -34.47 -13.50
N ASP A 150 -29.80 -33.21 -13.85
CA ASP A 150 -29.35 -32.84 -15.21
C ASP A 150 -27.81 -32.73 -15.33
N VAL A 151 -27.09 -32.99 -14.23
CA VAL A 151 -25.62 -32.91 -14.09
C VAL A 151 -24.92 -34.19 -14.57
N ALA A 152 -25.65 -35.11 -15.21
CA ALA A 152 -25.21 -36.48 -15.50
C ALA A 152 -24.11 -36.61 -16.59
N GLU A 153 -23.79 -35.53 -17.32
CA GLU A 153 -22.71 -35.53 -18.33
C GLU A 153 -21.50 -34.65 -17.95
N SER A 154 -21.55 -33.89 -16.86
CA SER A 154 -20.39 -33.15 -16.36
C SER A 154 -19.66 -33.96 -15.29
N GLU A 155 -18.38 -34.21 -15.50
CA GLU A 155 -17.48 -34.88 -14.55
C GLU A 155 -17.64 -34.28 -13.13
N PRO A 156 -18.09 -35.06 -12.13
CA PRO A 156 -18.49 -34.55 -10.83
C PRO A 156 -17.32 -33.87 -10.10
N GLY A 157 -17.52 -32.63 -9.67
CA GLY A 157 -16.58 -31.89 -8.80
C GLY A 157 -15.77 -30.77 -9.46
N LEU A 158 -15.72 -30.72 -10.80
CA LEU A 158 -14.98 -29.69 -11.55
C LEU A 158 -15.61 -28.30 -11.53
N HIS A 159 -16.93 -28.23 -11.36
CA HIS A 159 -17.68 -26.98 -11.40
C HIS A 159 -18.38 -26.72 -10.08
N TYR A 160 -18.24 -25.50 -9.57
CA TYR A 160 -19.01 -25.04 -8.42
C TYR A 160 -20.42 -24.59 -8.86
N THR A 161 -21.38 -24.77 -7.98
CA THR A 161 -22.79 -24.45 -8.22
C THR A 161 -23.19 -23.16 -7.49
N LYS A 162 -24.36 -22.60 -7.82
CA LYS A 162 -24.94 -21.48 -7.05
C LYS A 162 -25.17 -21.83 -5.58
N ALA A 163 -25.52 -23.09 -5.29
CA ALA A 163 -25.67 -23.57 -3.91
C ALA A 163 -24.32 -23.56 -3.16
N ASP A 164 -23.22 -23.86 -3.86
CA ASP A 164 -21.87 -23.80 -3.29
C ASP A 164 -21.48 -22.39 -2.88
N ILE A 165 -21.71 -21.42 -3.77
CA ILE A 165 -21.46 -19.99 -3.51
C ILE A 165 -22.31 -19.49 -2.33
N THR A 166 -23.62 -19.78 -2.37
CA THR A 166 -24.56 -19.36 -1.33
C THR A 166 -24.14 -19.87 0.04
N ALA A 167 -23.75 -21.15 0.10
CA ALA A 167 -23.38 -21.77 1.36
C ALA A 167 -21.97 -21.38 1.82
N LEU A 168 -21.03 -21.05 0.91
CA LEU A 168 -19.76 -20.45 1.28
C LEU A 168 -19.96 -19.03 1.86
N ASN A 169 -20.77 -18.20 1.21
CA ASN A 169 -21.15 -16.85 1.68
C ASN A 169 -21.91 -16.86 3.01
N SER A 170 -22.60 -17.97 3.33
CA SER A 170 -23.30 -18.15 4.59
C SER A 170 -22.42 -18.76 5.70
N THR A 171 -21.14 -19.04 5.43
CA THR A 171 -20.25 -19.68 6.39
C THR A 171 -20.05 -18.75 7.61
N PRO A 172 -20.38 -19.20 8.84
CA PRO A 172 -20.32 -18.33 10.00
C PRO A 172 -18.87 -17.93 10.33
N VAL A 173 -18.52 -16.67 10.06
CA VAL A 173 -17.41 -16.01 10.75
C VAL A 173 -17.96 -15.58 12.12
N ALA A 174 -17.35 -16.05 13.22
CA ALA A 174 -17.93 -16.00 14.57
C ALA A 174 -18.60 -14.64 14.93
N LYS A 175 -19.81 -14.69 15.53
CA LYS A 175 -20.72 -13.55 15.77
C LYS A 175 -20.14 -12.34 16.52
N ASN A 176 -18.99 -12.47 17.17
CA ASN A 176 -18.31 -11.41 17.92
C ASN A 176 -17.01 -10.93 17.26
N MET A 177 -16.76 -11.31 16.01
CA MET A 177 -15.52 -11.02 15.31
C MET A 177 -15.75 -10.11 14.11
N THR A 178 -14.69 -9.43 13.68
CA THR A 178 -14.66 -8.72 12.39
C THR A 178 -14.99 -9.69 11.27
N ALA A 179 -15.89 -9.29 10.37
CA ALA A 179 -16.11 -10.00 9.11
C ALA A 179 -14.78 -10.06 8.34
N GLY A 180 -14.54 -11.18 7.66
CA GLY A 180 -13.26 -11.41 7.00
C GLY A 180 -12.73 -12.83 7.16
N VAL A 181 -11.85 -13.20 6.23
CA VAL A 181 -10.97 -14.37 6.34
C VAL A 181 -9.52 -13.93 6.08
N ASP A 182 -8.55 -14.71 6.56
CA ASP A 182 -7.14 -14.39 6.34
C ASP A 182 -6.77 -14.60 4.86
N ILE A 183 -7.18 -15.74 4.30
CA ILE A 183 -6.84 -16.14 2.94
C ILE A 183 -8.09 -16.69 2.25
N LEU A 184 -8.29 -16.30 0.99
CA LEU A 184 -9.23 -16.93 0.06
C LEU A 184 -8.44 -17.59 -1.08
N LEU A 185 -8.69 -18.88 -1.30
CA LEU A 185 -8.14 -19.65 -2.42
C LEU A 185 -9.25 -19.93 -3.44
N THR A 186 -9.05 -19.50 -4.68
CA THR A 186 -9.92 -19.87 -5.80
C THR A 186 -9.06 -20.30 -6.98
N TYR A 187 -9.61 -21.10 -7.89
CA TYR A 187 -8.91 -21.39 -9.14
C TYR A 187 -9.04 -20.21 -10.12
N GLU A 188 -10.28 -19.84 -10.45
CA GLU A 188 -10.60 -18.70 -11.32
C GLU A 188 -10.37 -17.35 -10.63
N TRP A 189 -10.17 -16.32 -11.45
CA TRP A 189 -10.01 -14.94 -10.99
C TRP A 189 -11.39 -14.31 -10.78
N PRO A 190 -11.54 -13.40 -9.80
CA PRO A 190 -12.80 -12.67 -9.67
C PRO A 190 -13.01 -11.73 -10.85
N GLN A 191 -14.23 -11.67 -11.35
CA GLN A 191 -14.59 -10.68 -12.37
C GLN A 191 -14.37 -9.25 -11.87
N ASP A 192 -13.92 -8.38 -12.77
CA ASP A 192 -13.61 -6.97 -12.51
C ASP A 192 -12.48 -6.76 -11.49
N VAL A 193 -11.71 -7.80 -11.13
CA VAL A 193 -10.58 -7.68 -10.19
C VAL A 193 -9.51 -6.71 -10.61
N HIS A 194 -9.52 -6.17 -11.83
CA HIS A 194 -8.61 -5.12 -12.29
C HIS A 194 -9.24 -3.73 -12.34
N ALA A 195 -10.54 -3.61 -12.09
CA ALA A 195 -11.20 -2.31 -12.06
C ALA A 195 -10.51 -1.39 -11.04
N MET A 196 -10.36 -0.12 -11.41
CA MET A 196 -9.72 0.93 -10.61
C MET A 196 -8.22 0.72 -10.30
N SER A 197 -7.59 -0.33 -10.85
CA SER A 197 -6.14 -0.54 -10.75
C SER A 197 -5.40 0.26 -11.83
N ASN A 198 -4.18 0.71 -11.52
CA ASN A 198 -3.29 1.27 -12.53
C ASN A 198 -2.41 0.19 -13.19
N GLN A 199 -2.48 -1.06 -12.72
CA GLN A 199 -1.76 -2.17 -13.32
C GLN A 199 -2.43 -2.63 -14.62
N PRO A 200 -1.66 -2.83 -15.70
CA PRO A 200 -2.20 -3.38 -16.93
C PRO A 200 -2.67 -4.82 -16.72
N ILE A 201 -3.78 -5.19 -17.37
CA ILE A 201 -4.23 -6.58 -17.44
C ILE A 201 -3.37 -7.29 -18.49
N ASP A 202 -2.80 -8.45 -18.14
CA ASP A 202 -2.13 -9.28 -19.13
C ASP A 202 -3.17 -9.76 -20.16
N PRO A 203 -2.92 -9.58 -21.47
CA PRO A 203 -3.85 -10.02 -22.52
C PRO A 203 -4.22 -11.51 -22.47
N LYS A 204 -3.43 -12.34 -21.77
CA LYS A 204 -3.71 -13.77 -21.56
C LYS A 204 -4.82 -14.05 -20.56
N VAL A 205 -5.26 -13.06 -19.79
CA VAL A 205 -6.32 -13.25 -18.79
C VAL A 205 -7.67 -13.41 -19.51
N GLU A 206 -8.18 -14.64 -19.54
CA GLU A 206 -9.40 -15.02 -20.26
C GLU A 206 -10.53 -15.49 -19.31
N SER A 207 -10.21 -16.04 -18.14
CA SER A 207 -11.16 -16.67 -17.21
C SER A 207 -11.39 -15.84 -15.93
N MET A 208 -12.43 -15.01 -16.00
CA MET A 208 -12.91 -14.21 -14.87
C MET A 208 -14.35 -14.57 -14.50
N SER A 209 -14.60 -14.78 -13.22
CA SER A 209 -15.88 -15.29 -12.70
C SER A 209 -16.60 -14.29 -11.80
N GLN A 210 -17.86 -13.99 -12.13
CA GLN A 210 -18.74 -13.16 -11.30
C GLN A 210 -19.03 -13.83 -9.94
N PRO A 211 -19.38 -15.13 -9.85
CA PRO A 211 -19.51 -15.82 -8.57
C PRO A 211 -18.28 -15.71 -7.66
N VAL A 212 -17.06 -15.76 -8.22
CA VAL A 212 -15.83 -15.59 -7.45
C VAL A 212 -15.70 -14.16 -6.91
N ALA A 213 -16.10 -13.15 -7.69
CA ALA A 213 -16.19 -11.77 -7.22
C ALA A 213 -17.20 -11.61 -6.07
N GLU A 214 -18.35 -12.29 -6.12
CA GLU A 214 -19.34 -12.30 -5.04
C GLU A 214 -18.79 -12.91 -3.75
N VAL A 215 -18.04 -14.01 -3.86
CA VAL A 215 -17.35 -14.64 -2.72
C VAL A 215 -16.29 -13.71 -2.13
N ALA A 216 -15.44 -13.11 -2.96
CA ALA A 216 -14.41 -12.17 -2.52
C ALA A 216 -15.03 -10.95 -1.82
N ALA A 217 -16.10 -10.39 -2.38
CA ALA A 217 -16.84 -9.28 -1.81
C ALA A 217 -17.46 -9.62 -0.44
N THR A 218 -18.06 -10.81 -0.31
CA THR A 218 -18.78 -11.23 0.90
C THR A 218 -17.81 -11.64 2.01
N LEU A 219 -16.78 -12.42 1.68
CA LEU A 219 -15.84 -12.94 2.66
C LEU A 219 -14.75 -11.95 3.03
N ALA A 220 -14.53 -10.88 2.24
CA ALA A 220 -13.54 -9.84 2.47
C ALA A 220 -12.18 -10.44 2.94
N PRO A 221 -11.48 -11.20 2.09
CA PRO A 221 -10.22 -11.84 2.49
C PRO A 221 -9.11 -10.80 2.65
N ARG A 222 -8.10 -11.05 3.50
CA ARG A 222 -6.88 -10.21 3.49
C ARG A 222 -6.01 -10.49 2.28
N TYR A 223 -5.91 -11.77 1.91
CA TYR A 223 -5.23 -12.21 0.69
C TYR A 223 -6.16 -13.10 -0.13
N HIS A 224 -6.27 -12.83 -1.42
CA HIS A 224 -6.98 -13.68 -2.38
C HIS A 224 -6.00 -14.16 -3.43
N PHE A 225 -5.78 -15.47 -3.47
CA PHE A 225 -4.93 -16.12 -4.48
C PHE A 225 -5.76 -16.86 -5.53
N ALA A 226 -5.35 -16.74 -6.81
CA ALA A 226 -5.95 -17.43 -7.94
C ALA A 226 -4.91 -17.89 -8.98
N ALA A 227 -5.24 -18.87 -9.84
CA ALA A 227 -4.26 -19.55 -10.70
C ALA A 227 -4.70 -19.90 -12.13
N ALA A 228 -5.93 -19.61 -12.54
CA ALA A 228 -6.46 -20.10 -13.83
C ALA A 228 -5.72 -19.62 -15.09
N GLU A 229 -5.00 -18.50 -15.01
CA GLU A 229 -4.48 -17.79 -16.19
C GLU A 229 -3.03 -18.12 -16.59
N ASP A 230 -2.30 -18.92 -15.80
CA ASP A 230 -0.84 -19.10 -15.97
C ASP A 230 -0.06 -17.76 -16.07
N VAL A 231 -0.50 -16.77 -15.29
CA VAL A 231 0.10 -15.42 -15.26
C VAL A 231 0.32 -14.99 -13.82
N PHE A 232 1.48 -14.39 -13.57
CA PHE A 232 1.71 -13.68 -12.33
C PHE A 232 1.12 -12.27 -12.41
N CYS A 233 0.21 -11.95 -11.51
CA CYS A 233 -0.31 -10.61 -11.34
C CYS A 233 -0.42 -10.26 -9.87
N GLU A 234 0.05 -9.08 -9.50
CA GLU A 234 -0.12 -8.50 -8.17
C GLU A 234 -0.62 -7.08 -8.39
N ARG A 235 -1.89 -6.83 -8.04
CA ARG A 235 -2.48 -5.49 -8.11
C ARG A 235 -2.37 -4.78 -6.77
N GLU A 236 -2.54 -3.47 -6.81
CA GLU A 236 -2.65 -2.67 -5.59
C GLU A 236 -3.82 -3.20 -4.73
N PRO A 237 -3.69 -3.20 -3.39
CA PRO A 237 -4.77 -3.60 -2.51
C PRO A 237 -6.04 -2.78 -2.75
N TYR A 238 -7.19 -3.36 -2.45
CA TYR A 238 -8.47 -2.66 -2.56
C TYR A 238 -9.25 -2.67 -1.25
N LYS A 239 -10.05 -1.61 -1.06
CA LYS A 239 -10.93 -1.48 0.11
C LYS A 239 -12.08 -2.46 0.05
N ASN A 240 -12.37 -3.12 1.17
CA ASN A 240 -13.60 -3.87 1.34
C ASN A 240 -14.75 -2.91 1.71
N VAL A 241 -15.96 -3.19 1.23
CA VAL A 241 -17.14 -2.35 1.51
C VAL A 241 -18.10 -3.03 2.49
N PRO A 242 -18.67 -2.30 3.47
CA PRO A 242 -19.60 -2.86 4.45
C PRO A 242 -20.87 -3.48 3.85
N ALA A 243 -21.23 -3.10 2.62
CA ALA A 243 -22.49 -3.50 1.98
C ALA A 243 -22.62 -5.02 1.76
N PHE A 244 -21.50 -5.75 1.66
CA PHE A 244 -21.47 -7.19 1.45
C PHE A 244 -21.20 -8.00 2.73
N ALA A 245 -21.02 -7.34 3.87
CA ALA A 245 -20.76 -8.04 5.13
C ALA A 245 -21.98 -8.89 5.54
N PRO A 246 -21.79 -10.15 5.97
CA PRO A 246 -22.89 -10.99 6.43
C PRO A 246 -23.68 -10.34 7.58
N VAL A 247 -25.00 -10.53 7.57
CA VAL A 247 -25.90 -9.91 8.56
C VAL A 247 -25.49 -10.31 9.99
N GLY A 248 -25.32 -9.31 10.86
CA GLY A 248 -24.93 -9.52 12.26
C GLY A 248 -23.42 -9.62 12.50
N THR A 249 -22.58 -9.37 11.49
CA THR A 249 -21.11 -9.24 11.64
C THR A 249 -20.69 -7.76 11.63
N ARG A 250 -19.53 -7.46 12.23
CA ARG A 250 -18.92 -6.13 12.07
C ARG A 250 -18.27 -6.08 10.68
N PRO A 251 -18.49 -5.02 9.89
CA PRO A 251 -17.93 -4.95 8.55
C PRO A 251 -16.39 -5.03 8.59
N ALA A 252 -15.83 -5.73 7.60
CA ALA A 252 -14.40 -5.75 7.36
C ALA A 252 -13.90 -4.33 7.12
N GLN A 253 -12.82 -3.94 7.79
CA GLN A 253 -12.17 -2.64 7.61
C GLN A 253 -10.76 -2.77 7.04
N HIS A 254 -10.26 -4.01 6.89
CA HIS A 254 -8.99 -4.29 6.24
C HIS A 254 -9.12 -4.25 4.71
N VAL A 255 -7.99 -4.08 4.06
CA VAL A 255 -7.85 -4.17 2.60
C VAL A 255 -7.64 -5.61 2.14
N THR A 256 -8.01 -5.89 0.90
CA THR A 256 -7.74 -7.17 0.23
C THR A 256 -6.59 -7.02 -0.75
N ARG A 257 -5.64 -7.96 -0.71
CA ARG A 257 -4.56 -8.11 -1.70
C ARG A 257 -4.90 -9.27 -2.62
N PHE A 258 -4.97 -8.99 -3.93
CA PHE A 258 -5.20 -10.02 -4.94
C PHE A 258 -3.90 -10.40 -5.63
N ILE A 259 -3.61 -11.69 -5.70
CA ILE A 259 -2.43 -12.25 -6.34
C ILE A 259 -2.84 -13.40 -7.27
N GLY A 260 -2.63 -13.20 -8.57
CA GLY A 260 -2.64 -14.25 -9.56
C GLY A 260 -1.28 -14.93 -9.65
N LEU A 261 -1.24 -16.27 -9.61
CA LEU A 261 -0.01 -17.06 -9.72
C LEU A 261 0.04 -17.80 -11.05
N ALA A 262 1.22 -17.83 -11.65
CA ALA A 262 1.50 -18.66 -12.82
C ALA A 262 1.62 -20.14 -12.45
N ASP A 263 1.68 -21.01 -13.45
CA ASP A 263 1.81 -22.45 -13.27
C ASP A 263 3.23 -22.86 -12.90
N VAL A 264 3.37 -23.97 -12.16
CA VAL A 264 4.66 -24.55 -11.82
C VAL A 264 5.41 -24.92 -13.10
N GLY A 265 6.67 -24.48 -13.20
CA GLY A 265 7.51 -24.75 -14.37
C GLY A 265 6.95 -24.19 -15.68
N ASN A 266 6.24 -23.07 -15.62
CA ASN A 266 5.77 -22.35 -16.80
C ASN A 266 6.93 -21.91 -17.71
N THR A 267 6.65 -21.78 -19.01
CA THR A 267 7.67 -21.48 -20.03
C THR A 267 8.08 -20.01 -20.03
N SER A 268 7.21 -19.12 -19.54
CA SER A 268 7.45 -17.67 -19.45
C SER A 268 8.37 -17.28 -18.29
N LYS A 269 8.73 -18.23 -17.41
CA LYS A 269 9.42 -18.02 -16.14
C LYS A 269 8.71 -16.99 -15.24
N ALA A 270 7.40 -16.85 -15.41
CA ALA A 270 6.56 -16.04 -14.53
C ALA A 270 6.56 -16.62 -13.11
N ARG A 271 6.36 -15.75 -12.12
CA ARG A 271 6.38 -16.12 -10.71
C ARG A 271 5.16 -16.98 -10.39
N TRP A 272 5.40 -18.22 -9.96
CA TRP A 272 4.36 -19.19 -9.62
C TRP A 272 4.26 -19.49 -8.13
N PHE A 273 5.05 -18.81 -7.29
CA PHE A 273 5.04 -18.98 -5.84
C PHE A 273 5.10 -17.64 -5.10
N TYR A 274 4.46 -17.57 -3.94
CA TYR A 274 4.41 -16.42 -3.06
C TYR A 274 4.60 -16.85 -1.61
N ALA A 275 5.58 -16.28 -0.93
CA ALA A 275 5.91 -16.60 0.46
C ALA A 275 5.74 -15.33 1.29
N PHE A 276 5.04 -15.43 2.42
CA PHE A 276 4.78 -14.27 3.28
C PHE A 276 4.47 -14.70 4.71
N ASN A 277 4.55 -13.74 5.63
CA ASN A 277 4.17 -13.93 7.02
C ASN A 277 2.85 -13.20 7.29
N ILE A 278 1.96 -13.82 8.05
CA ILE A 278 0.67 -13.24 8.41
C ILE A 278 0.36 -13.52 9.88
N VAL A 279 0.02 -12.46 10.62
CA VAL A 279 -0.63 -12.60 11.93
C VAL A 279 -2.11 -12.88 11.67
N PRO A 280 -2.68 -13.98 12.17
CA PRO A 280 -4.10 -14.30 11.99
C PRO A 280 -5.00 -13.15 12.42
N MET A 281 -6.13 -12.96 11.73
CA MET A 281 -7.11 -11.92 12.05
C MET A 281 -7.65 -12.00 13.49
N THR A 282 -7.63 -13.19 14.09
CA THR A 282 -8.01 -13.40 15.50
C THR A 282 -7.10 -12.67 16.48
N ASP A 283 -5.81 -12.57 16.14
CA ASP A 283 -4.74 -12.13 17.03
C ASP A 283 -4.12 -10.82 16.56
N ALA A 284 -4.38 -10.41 15.30
CA ALA A 284 -3.88 -9.19 14.72
C ALA A 284 -4.42 -7.95 15.45
N PRO A 285 -3.56 -7.00 15.84
CA PRO A 285 -4.02 -5.76 16.44
C PRO A 285 -4.83 -4.94 15.41
N MET A 286 -5.83 -4.20 15.89
CA MET A 286 -6.68 -3.37 15.03
C MET A 286 -5.87 -2.41 14.16
N SER A 287 -4.74 -1.89 14.63
CA SER A 287 -3.87 -1.01 13.82
C SER A 287 -3.29 -1.70 12.57
N VAL A 288 -3.02 -3.01 12.63
CA VAL A 288 -2.54 -3.79 11.48
C VAL A 288 -3.70 -4.11 10.54
N LEU A 289 -4.88 -4.44 11.08
CA LEU A 289 -6.06 -4.70 10.26
C LEU A 289 -6.58 -3.43 9.57
N LEU A 290 -6.45 -2.26 10.20
CA LEU A 290 -6.87 -0.97 9.64
C LEU A 290 -5.80 -0.28 8.80
N ALA A 291 -4.62 -0.88 8.65
CA ALA A 291 -3.56 -0.32 7.84
C ALA A 291 -4.00 -0.32 6.37
N GLU A 292 -4.11 0.87 5.79
CA GLU A 292 -4.44 1.09 4.39
C GLU A 292 -3.17 1.60 3.67
N PRO A 293 -2.55 0.78 2.80
CA PRO A 293 -1.45 1.22 1.94
C PRO A 293 -1.83 2.44 1.09
N ALA A 294 -0.87 3.32 0.78
CA ALA A 294 -1.15 4.58 0.08
C ALA A 294 -1.64 4.40 -1.38
N ASP A 295 -1.31 3.26 -1.99
CA ASP A 295 -1.75 2.83 -3.31
C ASP A 295 -3.10 2.09 -3.29
N THR A 296 -3.75 1.99 -2.11
CA THR A 296 -5.03 1.29 -1.98
C THR A 296 -6.07 1.92 -2.89
N THR A 297 -6.59 1.09 -3.76
CA THR A 297 -7.67 1.40 -4.70
C THR A 297 -9.05 1.23 -4.07
N GLU A 298 -10.05 1.84 -4.70
CA GLU A 298 -11.45 1.60 -4.34
C GLU A 298 -11.89 0.17 -4.70
N PHE A 299 -13.00 -0.25 -4.11
CA PHE A 299 -13.57 -1.59 -4.31
C PHE A 299 -13.81 -1.91 -5.79
N PRO A 300 -13.23 -3.01 -6.34
CA PRO A 300 -13.24 -3.29 -7.77
C PRO A 300 -14.59 -3.80 -8.29
N PHE A 301 -15.39 -4.48 -7.45
CA PHE A 301 -16.60 -5.18 -7.89
C PHE A 301 -17.84 -4.27 -7.94
N VAL A 302 -17.71 -3.08 -8.53
CA VAL A 302 -18.79 -2.07 -8.64
C VAL A 302 -19.98 -2.58 -9.46
N SER A 303 -19.73 -3.50 -10.39
CA SER A 303 -20.77 -4.22 -11.15
C SER A 303 -21.75 -4.96 -10.23
N LEU A 304 -21.27 -5.56 -9.14
CA LEU A 304 -22.12 -6.21 -8.13
C LEU A 304 -23.02 -5.22 -7.39
N MET A 305 -22.62 -3.96 -7.27
CA MET A 305 -23.41 -2.90 -6.63
C MET A 305 -24.48 -2.30 -7.55
N THR A 306 -24.29 -2.41 -8.87
CA THR A 306 -25.12 -1.76 -9.90
C THR A 306 -25.98 -2.74 -10.71
N GLY A 307 -25.74 -4.04 -10.57
CA GLY A 307 -26.33 -5.10 -11.39
C GLY A 307 -27.46 -5.88 -10.74
N GLY A 308 -28.66 -5.31 -10.73
CA GLY A 308 -29.86 -6.11 -11.00
C GLY A 308 -30.09 -6.09 -12.52
N VAL A 309 -29.99 -7.26 -13.16
CA VAL A 309 -30.23 -7.58 -14.59
C VAL A 309 -30.90 -6.45 -15.41
N LYS A 310 -30.18 -5.85 -16.36
CA LYS A 310 -30.81 -5.10 -17.47
C LYS A 310 -31.59 -6.08 -18.33
N ARG A 311 -32.92 -5.99 -18.31
CA ARG A 311 -33.77 -6.73 -19.26
C ARG A 311 -33.47 -6.27 -20.69
N PRO A 312 -33.53 -7.17 -21.70
CA PRO A 312 -33.43 -6.78 -23.10
C PRO A 312 -34.54 -5.78 -23.47
N LEU A 313 -34.17 -4.77 -24.25
CA LEU A 313 -35.07 -3.78 -24.82
C LEU A 313 -36.15 -4.46 -25.68
N ASP A 314 -37.40 -4.34 -25.25
CA ASP A 314 -38.55 -4.53 -26.14
C ASP A 314 -38.95 -3.18 -26.73
N ASN A 315 -39.12 -3.16 -28.05
CA ASN A 315 -39.49 -2.01 -28.85
C ASN A 315 -40.97 -1.69 -28.60
N GLY A 316 -41.25 -0.68 -27.78
CA GLY A 316 -42.59 -0.14 -27.61
C GLY A 316 -42.56 1.38 -27.51
N ALA A 317 -42.92 2.04 -28.61
CA ALA A 317 -43.03 3.49 -28.73
C ALA A 317 -43.94 4.10 -27.64
N GLY A 318 -43.51 5.21 -27.02
CA GLY A 318 -44.37 5.98 -26.12
C GLY A 318 -43.68 7.12 -25.36
N GLY A 319 -43.58 8.28 -26.02
CA GLY A 319 -43.77 9.60 -25.40
C GLY A 319 -42.83 10.08 -24.28
N PHE A 320 -41.84 10.90 -24.64
CA PHE A 320 -41.17 11.80 -23.70
C PHE A 320 -42.10 12.97 -23.33
N GLY A 321 -42.75 12.88 -22.17
CA GLY A 321 -43.51 13.97 -21.56
C GLY A 321 -42.76 14.52 -20.34
N TRP A 322 -42.21 15.72 -20.47
CA TRP A 322 -41.72 16.50 -19.33
C TRP A 322 -42.93 17.03 -18.54
N GLY A 323 -43.14 16.50 -17.34
CA GLY A 323 -44.13 16.96 -16.38
C GLY A 323 -43.47 17.32 -15.06
N GLU A 324 -43.68 18.55 -14.63
CA GLU A 324 -43.33 19.11 -13.33
C GLU A 324 -43.95 18.33 -12.16
N ASP A 325 -43.38 18.58 -10.97
CA ASP A 325 -43.84 18.19 -9.62
C ASP A 325 -43.54 16.76 -9.15
N GLY A 326 -42.46 16.60 -8.37
CA GLY A 326 -42.23 15.37 -7.61
C GLY A 326 -40.92 15.32 -6.86
N ARG A 327 -40.96 15.72 -5.58
CA ARG A 327 -39.88 15.70 -4.58
C ARG A 327 -39.05 14.40 -4.60
N ASP A 328 -37.73 14.55 -4.62
CA ASP A 328 -36.73 13.52 -4.28
C ASP A 328 -37.02 12.87 -2.90
N PRO A 329 -37.24 11.55 -2.80
CA PRO A 329 -37.36 10.88 -1.51
C PRO A 329 -36.06 10.14 -1.18
N LYS A 330 -34.99 10.88 -0.86
CA LYS A 330 -33.81 10.31 -0.16
C LYS A 330 -33.23 11.32 0.82
N ARG A 331 -33.77 11.35 2.03
CA ARG A 331 -33.07 11.63 3.30
C ARG A 331 -34.07 11.63 4.47
N GLN A 332 -34.39 10.45 4.97
CA GLN A 332 -34.84 10.21 6.34
C GLN A 332 -34.31 8.82 6.72
N ALA A 333 -33.74 8.54 7.87
CA ALA A 333 -33.25 9.33 8.99
C ALA A 333 -32.47 8.35 9.88
N LEU A 334 -31.48 8.83 10.65
CA LEU A 334 -31.27 8.51 12.07
C LEU A 334 -30.09 9.34 12.64
N GLY A 335 -30.39 10.21 13.62
CA GLY A 335 -29.46 10.85 14.58
C GLY A 335 -29.01 12.27 14.22
N GLU A 336 -29.87 13.30 14.19
CA GLU A 336 -30.44 14.10 15.29
C GLU A 336 -29.47 15.08 16.00
N GLY A 337 -29.51 16.34 15.56
CA GLY A 337 -28.99 17.51 16.27
C GLY A 337 -27.72 18.15 15.68
N PRO A 338 -27.57 19.50 15.74
CA PRO A 338 -26.29 20.14 15.49
C PRO A 338 -25.26 19.78 16.59
N PRO A 339 -23.95 19.80 16.29
CA PRO A 339 -22.90 19.40 17.23
C PRO A 339 -22.94 20.17 18.57
N PRO A 340 -22.43 19.59 19.67
CA PRO A 340 -22.31 20.27 20.96
C PRO A 340 -21.55 21.59 20.83
N GLY A 341 -22.15 22.71 21.25
CA GLY A 341 -21.59 24.07 21.13
C GLY A 341 -22.06 24.88 19.92
N TYR A 342 -22.86 24.29 19.02
CA TYR A 342 -23.49 25.05 17.95
C TYR A 342 -24.68 25.89 18.47
N VAL A 343 -24.61 27.20 18.27
CA VAL A 343 -25.70 28.17 18.50
C VAL A 343 -26.22 28.69 17.17
N CYS A 344 -27.54 28.71 17.02
CA CYS A 344 -28.18 29.21 15.81
C CYS A 344 -27.86 30.70 15.61
N LYS A 345 -27.22 31.07 14.50
CA LYS A 345 -26.83 32.46 14.20
C LYS A 345 -28.00 33.44 14.00
N ARG A 346 -29.25 32.98 14.00
CA ARG A 346 -30.45 33.84 13.90
C ARG A 346 -31.05 34.20 15.25
N CYS A 347 -31.21 33.23 16.15
CA CYS A 347 -31.83 33.45 17.47
C CYS A 347 -30.86 33.28 18.65
N ASN A 348 -29.62 32.86 18.37
CA ASN A 348 -28.57 32.56 19.33
C ASN A 348 -28.91 31.44 20.33
N VAL A 349 -29.88 30.58 20.01
CA VAL A 349 -30.29 29.43 20.83
C VAL A 349 -29.66 28.14 20.28
N PRO A 350 -29.09 27.26 21.13
CA PRO A 350 -28.52 25.98 20.69
C PRO A 350 -29.62 24.94 20.39
N GLY A 351 -29.25 23.84 19.72
CA GLY A 351 -30.13 22.67 19.54
C GLY A 351 -30.88 22.56 18.20
N HIS A 352 -30.73 23.53 17.29
CA HIS A 352 -31.27 23.44 15.92
C HIS A 352 -30.36 24.17 14.93
N TYR A 353 -30.34 23.76 13.66
CA TYR A 353 -29.62 24.49 12.61
C TYR A 353 -30.35 25.78 12.22
N VAL A 354 -29.63 26.79 11.72
CA VAL A 354 -30.21 28.09 11.30
C VAL A 354 -31.41 27.96 10.33
N LYS A 355 -31.44 26.89 9.55
CA LYS A 355 -32.48 26.56 8.56
C LYS A 355 -33.77 26.03 9.20
N ASP A 356 -33.68 25.47 10.40
CA ASP A 356 -34.79 24.88 11.16
C ASP A 356 -35.14 25.78 12.37
N CYS A 357 -34.84 27.08 12.27
CA CYS A 357 -35.02 28.01 13.37
C CYS A 357 -36.51 28.32 13.60
N PRO A 358 -37.06 28.02 14.80
CA PRO A 358 -38.47 28.26 15.11
C PRO A 358 -38.81 29.76 15.20
N GLN A 359 -37.79 30.63 15.24
CA GLN A 359 -37.95 32.09 15.16
C GLN A 359 -37.74 32.64 13.74
N ALA A 360 -37.74 31.77 12.71
CA ALA A 360 -37.76 32.23 11.33
C ALA A 360 -39.04 33.02 11.09
N ARG A 361 -38.96 34.35 11.18
CA ARG A 361 -40.04 35.25 10.80
C ARG A 361 -40.37 35.00 9.32
N ASP A 362 -41.62 34.63 9.07
CA ASP A 362 -42.23 34.70 7.75
C ASP A 362 -41.98 36.08 7.15
N GLY A 363 -41.77 36.13 5.83
CA GLY A 363 -41.24 37.26 5.07
C GLY A 363 -42.11 38.53 5.02
N THR A 364 -42.60 39.01 6.15
CA THR A 364 -43.37 40.25 6.36
C THR A 364 -42.75 41.12 7.45
N GLY A 365 -41.41 41.07 7.61
CA GLY A 365 -40.68 41.95 8.51
C GLY A 365 -40.40 43.31 7.87
N SER A 366 -40.84 44.39 8.54
CA SER A 366 -40.55 45.79 8.22
C SER A 366 -39.08 46.02 7.84
N LEU A 367 -38.86 46.75 6.75
CA LEU A 367 -37.53 47.10 6.25
C LEU A 367 -36.74 47.90 7.31
N PRO A 368 -35.43 47.63 7.50
CA PRO A 368 -34.59 48.44 8.37
C PRO A 368 -34.65 49.93 8.00
N GLU A 369 -34.68 50.81 9.00
CA GLU A 369 -34.73 52.26 8.82
C GLU A 369 -33.50 52.71 7.99
N GLY A 370 -33.74 53.33 6.82
CA GLY A 370 -32.68 53.73 5.88
C GLY A 370 -32.30 52.68 4.81
N TYR A 371 -33.00 51.54 4.72
CA TYR A 371 -32.77 50.58 3.64
C TYR A 371 -33.23 51.13 2.28
N VAL A 372 -32.30 51.20 1.33
CA VAL A 372 -32.53 51.51 -0.09
C VAL A 372 -32.24 50.29 -0.96
N CYS A 373 -33.11 50.03 -1.93
CA CYS A 373 -32.98 48.88 -2.81
C CYS A 373 -31.75 49.02 -3.71
N ARG A 374 -30.85 48.04 -3.72
CA ARG A 374 -29.62 48.07 -4.54
C ARG A 374 -29.83 48.00 -6.07
N ILE A 375 -31.06 47.75 -6.52
CA ILE A 375 -31.39 47.64 -7.94
C ILE A 375 -31.89 48.99 -8.49
N CYS A 376 -32.72 49.72 -7.75
CA CYS A 376 -33.31 51.00 -8.20
C CYS A 376 -32.92 52.21 -7.33
N ASN A 377 -32.22 51.98 -6.21
CA ASN A 377 -31.83 52.98 -5.22
C ASN A 377 -32.98 53.72 -4.51
N GLU A 378 -34.20 53.20 -4.58
CA GLU A 378 -35.37 53.75 -3.86
C GLU A 378 -35.63 53.00 -2.53
N PRO A 379 -36.07 53.70 -1.48
CA PRO A 379 -36.47 53.08 -0.22
C PRO A 379 -37.88 52.47 -0.31
N GLY A 380 -38.22 51.57 0.63
CA GLY A 380 -39.61 51.10 0.82
C GLY A 380 -39.96 49.69 0.29
N HIS A 381 -39.03 48.98 -0.36
CA HIS A 381 -39.21 47.57 -0.76
C HIS A 381 -37.90 46.77 -0.65
N HIS A 382 -37.98 45.45 -0.44
CA HIS A 382 -36.80 44.57 -0.40
C HIS A 382 -36.31 44.25 -1.83
N ILE A 383 -35.02 43.92 -2.00
CA ILE A 383 -34.41 43.67 -3.32
C ILE A 383 -35.12 42.58 -4.15
N LYS A 384 -35.79 41.64 -3.47
CA LYS A 384 -36.57 40.56 -4.08
C LYS A 384 -37.95 40.98 -4.61
N GLN A 385 -38.41 42.18 -4.25
CA GLN A 385 -39.70 42.76 -4.62
C GLN A 385 -39.51 44.08 -5.38
N CYS A 386 -38.34 44.29 -5.99
CA CYS A 386 -38.06 45.49 -6.77
C CYS A 386 -38.89 45.49 -8.07
N PRO A 387 -39.77 46.48 -8.28
CA PRO A 387 -40.59 46.57 -9.49
C PRO A 387 -39.75 46.83 -10.76
N GLN A 388 -38.51 47.29 -10.61
CA GLN A 388 -37.55 47.52 -11.70
C GLN A 388 -36.59 46.33 -11.95
N ALA A 389 -36.78 45.19 -11.27
CA ALA A 389 -35.87 44.02 -11.36
C ALA A 389 -35.75 43.39 -12.76
N GLY A 390 -36.59 43.80 -13.73
CA GLY A 390 -36.60 43.29 -15.10
C GLY A 390 -36.06 44.21 -16.19
N GLN A 391 -35.74 45.48 -15.91
CA GLN A 391 -35.41 46.47 -16.96
C GLN A 391 -33.91 46.61 -17.26
N ASN A 392 -33.02 46.05 -16.44
CA ASN A 392 -31.56 46.06 -16.66
C ASN A 392 -31.01 44.67 -17.01
N LYS A 393 -31.54 44.03 -18.06
CA LYS A 393 -31.00 42.77 -18.61
C LYS A 393 -30.17 42.93 -19.89
N GLU A 394 -29.77 44.15 -20.23
CA GLU A 394 -28.75 44.39 -21.27
C GLU A 394 -27.62 45.23 -20.68
N GLY A 395 -26.41 44.65 -20.62
CA GLY A 395 -25.19 45.41 -20.32
C GLY A 395 -24.51 45.16 -18.97
N GLY A 396 -24.61 43.96 -18.39
CA GLY A 396 -23.68 43.55 -17.34
C GLY A 396 -22.28 43.29 -17.92
N LYS A 397 -21.50 44.34 -18.23
CA LYS A 397 -20.07 44.19 -18.50
C LYS A 397 -19.44 43.53 -17.26
N LYS A 398 -19.01 42.28 -17.39
CA LYS A 398 -18.06 41.67 -16.44
C LYS A 398 -16.88 42.63 -16.36
N SER A 399 -16.70 43.27 -15.20
CA SER A 399 -15.56 44.16 -14.96
C SER A 399 -14.28 43.37 -15.21
N GLY A 400 -13.53 43.74 -16.25
CA GLY A 400 -12.20 43.21 -16.51
C GLY A 400 -11.26 43.51 -15.33
N PRO A 401 -10.10 42.84 -15.26
CA PRO A 401 -9.11 43.14 -14.25
C PRO A 401 -8.62 44.60 -14.36
N PRO A 402 -8.12 45.21 -13.26
CA PRO A 402 -7.56 46.56 -13.28
C PRO A 402 -6.42 46.71 -14.31
N ASP A 403 -6.19 47.91 -14.85
CA ASP A 403 -5.13 48.18 -15.84
C ASP A 403 -3.71 47.82 -15.34
N SER A 404 -3.52 47.74 -14.02
CA SER A 404 -2.26 47.31 -13.38
C SER A 404 -2.07 45.79 -13.31
N TYR A 405 -3.07 45.00 -13.67
CA TYR A 405 -3.00 43.55 -13.63
C TYR A 405 -2.42 43.00 -14.94
N ILE A 406 -1.27 42.34 -14.83
CA ILE A 406 -0.59 41.67 -15.94
C ILE A 406 -0.73 40.16 -15.76
N CYS A 407 -1.23 39.47 -16.78
CA CYS A 407 -1.43 38.03 -16.73
C CYS A 407 -0.09 37.29 -16.63
N ARG A 408 0.10 36.44 -15.61
CA ARG A 408 1.35 35.68 -15.40
C ARG A 408 1.59 34.52 -16.38
N ILE A 409 0.70 34.31 -17.35
CA ILE A 409 0.82 33.27 -18.38
C ILE A 409 1.41 33.86 -19.65
N CYS A 410 0.84 34.96 -20.16
CA CYS A 410 1.23 35.59 -21.42
C CYS A 410 1.90 36.96 -21.25
N SER A 411 1.94 37.51 -20.03
CA SER A 411 2.45 38.85 -19.72
C SER A 411 1.71 40.02 -20.36
N GLU A 412 0.48 39.78 -20.85
CA GLU A 412 -0.39 40.82 -21.39
C GLU A 412 -1.44 41.28 -20.34
N PRO A 413 -1.81 42.57 -20.31
CA PRO A 413 -2.89 43.08 -19.45
C PRO A 413 -4.29 42.77 -20.02
N GLY A 414 -5.34 43.11 -19.26
CA GLY A 414 -6.73 43.15 -19.77
C GLY A 414 -7.59 41.89 -19.63
N HIS A 415 -7.07 40.78 -19.10
CA HIS A 415 -7.84 39.55 -18.82
C HIS A 415 -7.36 38.86 -17.55
N TRP A 416 -8.24 38.18 -16.82
CA TRP A 416 -7.83 37.41 -15.63
C TRP A 416 -7.03 36.17 -16.04
N ILE A 417 -6.17 35.65 -15.16
CA ILE A 417 -5.36 34.45 -15.45
C ILE A 417 -6.22 33.23 -15.83
N GLN A 418 -7.47 33.20 -15.39
CA GLN A 418 -8.42 32.12 -15.71
C GLN A 418 -8.91 32.18 -17.16
N ASP A 419 -8.95 33.37 -17.76
CA ASP A 419 -9.46 33.65 -19.11
C ASP A 419 -8.31 33.86 -20.12
N CYS A 420 -7.09 33.49 -19.76
CA CYS A 420 -5.93 33.68 -20.63
C CYS A 420 -5.98 32.75 -21.85
N PRO A 421 -5.86 33.26 -23.09
CA PRO A 421 -5.94 32.44 -24.30
C PRO A 421 -4.81 31.41 -24.41
N LEU A 422 -3.68 31.63 -23.73
CA LEU A 422 -2.55 30.69 -23.68
C LEU A 422 -2.63 29.68 -22.53
N LYS A 423 -3.67 29.76 -21.69
CA LYS A 423 -3.80 28.90 -20.50
C LYS A 423 -3.96 27.44 -20.87
N GLU A 424 -4.83 27.11 -21.82
CA GLU A 424 -5.05 25.72 -22.24
C GLU A 424 -3.81 25.10 -22.91
N GLN A 425 -3.02 25.90 -23.63
CA GLN A 425 -1.78 25.42 -24.22
C GLN A 425 -0.72 25.18 -23.13
N ARG A 426 -0.55 26.12 -22.20
CA ARG A 426 0.36 25.96 -21.05
C ARG A 426 -0.04 24.81 -20.13
N ASP A 427 -1.33 24.63 -19.87
CA ASP A 427 -1.84 23.52 -19.07
C ASP A 427 -1.62 22.19 -19.81
N ARG A 428 -1.85 22.12 -21.12
CA ARG A 428 -1.49 20.95 -21.94
C ARG A 428 0.01 20.65 -21.95
N GLU A 429 0.87 21.66 -22.09
CA GLU A 429 2.33 21.49 -22.03
C GLU A 429 2.79 21.05 -20.64
N ARG A 430 2.20 21.59 -19.57
CA ARG A 430 2.47 21.16 -18.18
C ARG A 430 2.02 19.73 -17.95
N ASP A 431 0.81 19.39 -18.38
CA ASP A 431 0.23 18.07 -18.17
C ASP A 431 0.93 17.02 -19.06
N ALA A 432 1.33 17.37 -20.29
CA ALA A 432 2.19 16.55 -21.14
C ALA A 432 3.57 16.34 -20.52
N ASN A 433 4.21 17.37 -19.97
CA ASN A 433 5.48 17.24 -19.25
C ASN A 433 5.31 16.41 -17.96
N ARG A 434 4.16 16.53 -17.27
CA ARG A 434 3.83 15.72 -16.08
C ARG A 434 3.61 14.25 -16.45
N GLN A 435 2.96 13.96 -17.57
CA GLN A 435 2.81 12.61 -18.14
C GLN A 435 4.13 12.05 -18.66
N GLU A 436 4.97 12.87 -19.30
CA GLU A 436 6.30 12.46 -19.76
C GLU A 436 7.23 12.14 -18.58
N ILE A 437 7.11 12.85 -17.46
CA ILE A 437 7.84 12.60 -16.22
C ILE A 437 7.29 11.38 -15.47
N ALA A 438 5.96 11.19 -15.43
CA ALA A 438 5.34 9.98 -14.87
C ALA A 438 5.70 8.72 -15.68
N ASN A 439 5.93 8.88 -16.99
CA ASN A 439 6.36 7.82 -17.91
C ASN A 439 7.88 7.58 -17.91
N ARG A 440 8.68 8.43 -17.27
CA ARG A 440 10.10 8.14 -17.00
C ARG A 440 10.15 7.25 -15.77
N GLY A 441 10.29 5.94 -15.99
CA GLY A 441 10.55 4.98 -14.92
C GLY A 441 11.86 5.26 -14.16
N THR A 442 12.44 4.21 -13.58
CA THR A 442 13.65 4.25 -12.75
C THR A 442 14.90 4.87 -13.42
N ASP A 443 14.87 5.14 -14.73
CA ASP A 443 15.93 5.75 -15.55
C ASP A 443 16.32 7.18 -15.13
N ALA A 444 15.44 7.90 -14.43
CA ALA A 444 15.74 9.22 -13.89
C ALA A 444 16.30 9.19 -12.45
N CYS A 445 16.25 8.03 -11.78
CA CYS A 445 16.72 7.88 -10.39
C CYS A 445 18.23 7.70 -10.34
N TRP A 446 18.93 8.51 -9.55
CA TRP A 446 20.39 8.40 -9.43
C TRP A 446 20.86 7.16 -8.64
N PHE A 447 19.94 6.52 -7.90
CA PHE A 447 20.25 5.42 -6.98
C PHE A 447 19.65 4.07 -7.41
N CYS A 448 18.69 4.01 -8.34
CA CYS A 448 18.17 2.71 -8.76
C CYS A 448 19.23 1.91 -9.53
N LEU A 449 19.48 0.66 -9.10
CA LEU A 449 20.41 -0.25 -9.80
C LEU A 449 19.98 -0.56 -11.24
N ALA A 450 18.68 -0.46 -11.53
CA ALA A 450 18.12 -0.58 -12.87
C ALA A 450 18.50 0.58 -13.79
N ASN A 451 18.90 1.76 -13.25
CA ASN A 451 19.33 2.88 -14.07
C ASN A 451 20.73 2.59 -14.68
N PRO A 452 20.89 2.56 -16.01
CA PRO A 452 22.20 2.33 -16.63
C PRO A 452 23.26 3.39 -16.29
N LYS A 453 22.85 4.58 -15.83
CA LYS A 453 23.73 5.69 -15.44
C LYS A 453 24.18 5.64 -13.97
N VAL A 454 23.72 4.66 -13.20
CA VAL A 454 24.14 4.49 -11.80
C VAL A 454 25.66 4.24 -11.74
N THR A 455 26.33 4.83 -10.75
CA THR A 455 27.79 4.76 -10.59
C THR A 455 28.20 3.43 -9.97
N LYS A 456 28.12 2.35 -10.76
CA LYS A 456 28.26 0.95 -10.28
C LYS A 456 29.60 0.66 -9.59
N HIS A 457 30.67 1.35 -9.95
CA HIS A 457 32.00 1.12 -9.36
C HIS A 457 32.10 1.53 -7.88
N LEU A 458 31.22 2.43 -7.41
CA LEU A 458 31.16 2.85 -6.00
C LEU A 458 30.40 1.86 -5.11
N ILE A 459 29.65 0.90 -5.69
CA ILE A 459 28.91 -0.11 -4.93
C ILE A 459 29.91 -1.04 -4.24
N THR A 460 29.79 -1.14 -2.92
CA THR A 460 30.72 -1.87 -2.04
C THR A 460 30.21 -3.25 -1.63
N SER A 461 28.92 -3.36 -1.30
CA SER A 461 28.26 -4.61 -0.91
C SER A 461 26.79 -4.55 -1.33
N ILE A 462 26.19 -5.70 -1.62
CA ILE A 462 24.80 -5.84 -2.06
C ILE A 462 24.15 -6.95 -1.25
N GLY A 463 23.18 -6.58 -0.41
CA GLY A 463 22.31 -7.51 0.30
C GLY A 463 21.09 -7.92 -0.52
N ASN A 464 20.07 -8.47 0.14
CA ASN A 464 18.84 -8.91 -0.51
C ASN A 464 17.88 -7.75 -0.78
N GLU A 465 17.80 -6.77 0.14
CA GLU A 465 16.87 -5.65 0.12
C GLU A 465 17.58 -4.29 0.07
N VAL A 466 18.85 -4.23 0.49
CA VAL A 466 19.65 -3.02 0.65
C VAL A 466 21.04 -3.23 0.04
N TYR A 467 21.57 -2.21 -0.60
CA TYR A 467 22.98 -2.19 -1.02
C TYR A 467 23.73 -1.01 -0.39
N ALA A 468 25.04 -1.20 -0.21
CA ALA A 468 25.95 -0.21 0.33
C ALA A 468 26.86 0.35 -0.77
N THR A 469 27.01 1.67 -0.84
CA THR A 469 27.88 2.35 -1.81
C THR A 469 28.67 3.46 -1.14
N LEU A 470 29.89 3.73 -1.61
CA LEU A 470 30.61 4.94 -1.22
C LEU A 470 29.92 6.18 -1.78
N ALA A 471 30.00 7.28 -1.03
CA ALA A 471 29.47 8.58 -1.42
C ALA A 471 30.32 9.19 -2.53
N LYS A 472 29.68 9.68 -3.59
CA LYS A 472 30.35 10.57 -4.54
C LYS A 472 30.68 11.90 -3.85
N GLY A 473 31.93 12.32 -3.92
CA GLY A 473 32.41 13.48 -3.18
C GLY A 473 32.26 13.28 -1.66
N PRO A 474 32.98 12.30 -1.08
CA PRO A 474 32.86 11.93 0.32
C PRO A 474 33.21 13.13 1.23
N LEU A 475 32.74 13.13 2.47
CA LEU A 475 32.99 14.24 3.39
C LEU A 475 34.45 14.23 3.86
N VAL A 476 35.01 13.04 4.02
CA VAL A 476 36.40 12.78 4.37
C VAL A 476 36.98 11.75 3.42
N THR A 477 38.25 11.92 3.05
CA THR A 477 38.99 10.95 2.23
C THR A 477 39.84 10.05 3.10
N SER A 478 40.34 8.95 2.50
CA SER A 478 41.23 8.00 3.18
C SER A 478 42.48 8.67 3.78
N ALA A 479 42.95 9.76 3.15
CA ALA A 479 44.08 10.55 3.62
C ALA A 479 43.80 11.35 4.91
N GLN A 480 42.54 11.59 5.24
CA GLN A 480 42.15 12.46 6.37
C GLN A 480 41.84 11.68 7.65
N ASN A 481 41.38 10.42 7.56
CA ASN A 481 40.87 9.66 8.71
C ASN A 481 41.37 8.21 8.81
N ASN A 482 42.34 7.81 8.00
CA ASN A 482 42.92 6.45 7.95
C ASN A 482 41.91 5.33 7.65
N MET A 483 40.66 5.64 7.33
CA MET A 483 39.67 4.65 6.88
C MET A 483 39.91 4.37 5.39
N PRO A 484 40.03 3.10 4.98
CA PRO A 484 39.97 2.72 3.58
C PRO A 484 38.71 3.29 2.93
N GLY A 485 38.84 3.95 1.78
CA GLY A 485 37.75 4.61 1.06
C GLY A 485 37.09 5.81 1.79
N GLY A 486 37.74 6.36 2.83
CA GLY A 486 37.26 7.52 3.59
C GLY A 486 36.04 7.27 4.48
N GLY A 487 35.30 6.16 4.29
CA GLY A 487 34.21 5.73 5.17
C GLY A 487 32.89 6.50 5.04
N HIS A 488 32.73 7.42 4.09
CA HIS A 488 31.42 8.03 3.82
C HIS A 488 30.57 7.10 2.94
N ILE A 489 29.57 6.46 3.54
CA ILE A 489 28.79 5.37 2.92
C ILE A 489 27.32 5.78 2.83
N LEU A 490 26.64 5.31 1.79
CA LEU A 490 25.19 5.35 1.66
C LEU A 490 24.64 3.93 1.72
N LEU A 491 23.61 3.76 2.54
CA LEU A 491 22.73 2.59 2.54
C LEU A 491 21.44 2.93 1.82
N ILE A 492 21.12 2.12 0.81
CA ILE A 492 20.04 2.41 -0.13
C ILE A 492 19.25 1.13 -0.37
N PRO A 493 17.92 1.14 -0.20
CA PRO A 493 17.08 0.03 -0.61
C PRO A 493 17.25 -0.30 -2.11
N ILE A 494 17.19 -1.57 -2.47
CA ILE A 494 17.24 -2.01 -3.87
C ILE A 494 15.93 -1.61 -4.57
N THR A 495 14.80 -1.86 -3.89
CA THR A 495 13.48 -1.40 -4.32
C THR A 495 13.36 0.11 -4.16
N HIS A 496 12.79 0.78 -5.16
CA HIS A 496 12.61 2.23 -5.12
C HIS A 496 11.56 2.63 -4.08
N TYR A 497 12.02 3.20 -2.97
CA TYR A 497 11.17 3.88 -2.00
C TYR A 497 11.57 5.34 -1.90
N GLU A 498 10.61 6.28 -1.78
CA GLU A 498 10.94 7.71 -1.64
C GLU A 498 11.59 8.00 -0.28
N THR A 499 11.08 7.38 0.78
CA THR A 499 11.53 7.53 2.16
C THR A 499 11.51 6.18 2.89
N ILE A 500 12.31 6.02 3.95
CA ILE A 500 12.32 4.77 4.74
C ILE A 500 10.96 4.54 5.43
N GLN A 501 10.25 5.61 5.83
CA GLN A 501 8.91 5.49 6.41
C GLN A 501 7.83 5.12 5.38
N SER A 502 8.06 5.37 4.09
CA SER A 502 7.14 4.99 3.01
C SER A 502 7.23 3.50 2.62
N ILE A 503 8.16 2.74 3.20
CA ILE A 503 8.31 1.31 2.91
C ILE A 503 7.05 0.56 3.39
N PRO A 504 6.40 -0.24 2.52
CA PRO A 504 5.25 -1.05 2.90
C PRO A 504 5.57 -1.97 4.08
N VAL A 505 4.62 -2.15 5.01
CA VAL A 505 4.80 -2.94 6.24
C VAL A 505 5.33 -4.35 5.98
N GLU A 506 4.92 -4.96 4.85
CA GLU A 506 5.34 -6.30 4.42
C GLU A 506 6.84 -6.40 4.08
N SER A 507 7.43 -5.36 3.50
CA SER A 507 8.87 -5.28 3.20
C SER A 507 9.66 -4.56 4.30
N GLN A 508 8.98 -3.81 5.16
CA GLN A 508 9.60 -2.95 6.16
C GLN A 508 10.47 -3.75 7.14
N VAL A 509 10.02 -4.92 7.56
CA VAL A 509 10.78 -5.77 8.49
C VAL A 509 12.11 -6.20 7.88
N ASP A 510 12.09 -6.67 6.63
CA ASP A 510 13.28 -7.18 5.95
C ASP A 510 14.26 -6.05 5.61
N VAL A 511 13.77 -4.94 5.05
CA VAL A 511 14.60 -3.77 4.72
C VAL A 511 15.22 -3.17 5.98
N VAL A 512 14.43 -2.95 7.04
CA VAL A 512 14.92 -2.35 8.29
C VAL A 512 15.88 -3.30 9.01
N SER A 513 15.60 -4.61 9.01
CA SER A 513 16.51 -5.61 9.57
C SER A 513 17.87 -5.58 8.87
N GLU A 514 17.89 -5.55 7.53
CA GLU A 514 19.13 -5.52 6.76
C GLU A 514 19.87 -4.18 6.92
N LEU A 515 19.15 -3.05 6.99
CA LEU A 515 19.74 -1.76 7.34
C LEU A 515 20.47 -1.79 8.69
N GLU A 516 19.86 -2.39 9.72
CA GLU A 516 20.49 -2.50 11.04
C GLU A 516 21.67 -3.49 11.04
N GLN A 517 21.62 -4.56 10.24
CA GLN A 517 22.76 -5.46 10.04
C GLN A 517 23.96 -4.74 9.43
N PHE A 518 23.74 -3.95 8.36
CA PHE A 518 24.78 -3.10 7.77
C PHE A 518 25.33 -2.07 8.76
N LYS A 519 24.46 -1.34 9.48
CA LYS A 519 24.90 -0.39 10.52
C LYS A 519 25.75 -1.09 11.57
N GLY A 520 25.34 -2.29 12.02
CA GLY A 520 26.11 -3.10 12.96
C GLY A 520 27.48 -3.52 12.42
N ALA A 521 27.55 -3.94 11.15
CA ALA A 521 28.80 -4.30 10.48
C ALA A 521 29.74 -3.10 10.35
N PHE A 522 29.22 -1.94 9.94
CA PHE A 522 30.02 -0.71 9.86
C PHE A 522 30.47 -0.20 11.22
N ARG A 523 29.66 -0.33 12.28
CA ARG A 523 30.13 -0.02 13.65
C ARG A 523 31.38 -0.83 14.01
N ARG A 524 31.39 -2.13 13.74
CA ARG A 524 32.57 -3.00 14.00
C ARG A 524 33.77 -2.62 13.12
N MET A 525 33.54 -2.32 11.85
CA MET A 525 34.60 -1.89 10.94
C MET A 525 35.21 -0.56 11.39
N PHE A 526 34.39 0.45 11.66
CA PHE A 526 34.86 1.79 12.05
C PHE A 526 35.63 1.73 13.37
N ASP A 527 35.16 0.91 14.32
CA ASP A 527 35.82 0.67 15.59
C ASP A 527 37.27 0.19 15.42
N LYS A 528 37.51 -0.75 14.49
CA LYS A 528 38.84 -1.29 14.12
C LYS A 528 39.80 -0.21 13.60
N TYR A 529 39.27 0.82 12.94
CA TYR A 529 40.06 1.95 12.42
C TYR A 529 40.05 3.17 13.35
N GLY A 530 39.58 3.01 14.59
CA GLY A 530 39.60 4.09 15.59
C GLY A 530 38.61 5.22 15.30
N GLN A 531 37.56 4.94 14.54
CA GLN A 531 36.49 5.89 14.23
C GLN A 531 35.19 5.47 14.92
N ASP A 532 34.35 6.46 15.24
CA ASP A 532 32.93 6.27 15.50
C ASP A 532 32.13 6.62 14.24
N LEU A 533 30.84 6.28 14.20
CA LEU A 533 29.98 6.63 13.08
C LEU A 533 28.77 7.46 13.49
N VAL A 534 28.36 8.32 12.58
CA VAL A 534 27.15 9.12 12.67
C VAL A 534 26.25 8.73 11.51
N VAL A 535 24.98 8.47 11.81
CA VAL A 535 23.99 8.09 10.79
C VAL A 535 23.04 9.25 10.59
N THR A 536 22.86 9.69 9.34
CA THR A 536 21.90 10.75 9.01
C THR A 536 20.91 10.27 7.97
N GLU A 537 19.67 10.69 8.14
CA GLU A 537 18.56 10.34 7.27
C GLU A 537 17.69 11.58 7.06
N ILE A 538 17.26 11.80 5.81
CA ILE A 538 16.27 12.82 5.48
C ILE A 538 15.11 12.14 4.80
N SER A 539 13.96 12.15 5.48
CA SER A 539 12.68 11.80 4.88
C SER A 539 12.03 13.06 4.34
N ARG A 540 11.93 13.15 3.02
CA ARG A 540 11.25 14.26 2.35
C ARG A 540 10.69 13.80 1.03
N HIS A 541 9.36 13.77 0.92
CA HIS A 541 8.68 13.51 -0.34
C HIS A 541 8.97 14.66 -1.31
N SER A 542 9.35 14.31 -2.54
CA SER A 542 9.78 15.29 -3.52
C SER A 542 8.60 16.12 -4.02
N SER A 543 8.62 17.44 -3.80
CA SER A 543 7.56 18.33 -4.27
C SER A 543 7.78 18.84 -5.71
N ARG A 544 8.89 18.48 -6.36
CA ARG A 544 9.32 19.04 -7.65
C ARG A 544 9.99 17.97 -8.51
N ASN A 545 9.22 17.18 -9.25
CA ASN A 545 9.61 16.46 -10.47
C ASN A 545 10.96 15.68 -10.47
N ALA A 546 11.56 15.44 -9.31
CA ALA A 546 12.84 14.78 -9.14
C ALA A 546 12.56 13.53 -8.32
N LEU A 547 12.81 12.37 -8.90
CA LEU A 547 12.59 11.07 -8.28
C LEU A 547 13.57 10.92 -7.11
N SER A 548 13.09 11.06 -5.88
CA SER A 548 13.90 10.86 -4.66
C SER A 548 13.93 9.39 -4.30
N HIS A 549 15.11 8.86 -3.96
CA HIS A 549 15.25 7.53 -3.37
C HIS A 549 15.68 7.68 -1.92
N ALA A 550 15.01 6.95 -1.04
CA ALA A 550 15.41 6.74 0.34
C ALA A 550 16.89 6.34 0.41
N ASN A 551 17.67 7.10 1.18
CA ASN A 551 19.04 6.78 1.46
C ASN A 551 19.37 7.20 2.89
N ILE A 552 20.19 6.38 3.54
CA ILE A 552 20.76 6.66 4.86
C ILE A 552 22.26 6.90 4.64
N GLN A 553 22.77 8.01 5.14
CA GLN A 553 24.19 8.33 5.04
C GLN A 553 24.89 8.00 6.36
N ILE A 554 26.04 7.35 6.25
CA ILE A 554 26.92 7.00 7.36
C ILE A 554 28.23 7.75 7.15
N MET A 555 28.65 8.53 8.14
CA MET A 555 29.86 9.33 8.08
C MET A 555 30.72 9.05 9.33
N PRO A 556 32.04 8.88 9.17
CA PRO A 556 32.94 8.64 10.28
C PRO A 556 33.23 9.94 11.03
N ILE A 557 33.45 9.80 12.34
CA ILE A 557 34.03 10.84 13.18
C ILE A 557 35.15 10.24 14.03
N PRO A 558 36.15 11.03 14.46
CA PRO A 558 37.15 10.54 15.40
C PRO A 558 36.52 10.08 16.71
N LYS A 559 37.01 8.98 17.29
CA LYS A 559 36.52 8.48 18.59
C LYS A 559 36.58 9.54 19.68
N GLY A 560 35.57 9.55 20.56
CA GLY A 560 35.51 10.45 21.71
C GLY A 560 35.09 11.89 21.37
N LYS A 561 34.65 12.16 20.14
CA LYS A 561 34.18 13.48 19.69
C LYS A 561 32.66 13.70 19.81
N VAL A 562 31.92 12.77 20.42
CA VAL A 562 30.45 12.85 20.50
C VAL A 562 29.95 14.07 21.29
N ASP A 563 30.65 14.47 22.36
CA ASP A 563 30.25 15.64 23.15
C ASP A 563 30.52 16.96 22.41
N ASP A 564 31.66 17.06 21.72
CA ASP A 564 31.99 18.17 20.82
C ASP A 564 30.92 18.28 19.71
N LEU A 565 30.54 17.14 19.13
CA LEU A 565 29.51 17.04 18.11
C LEU A 565 28.16 17.56 18.62
N LYS A 566 27.71 17.14 19.80
CA LYS A 566 26.48 17.65 20.42
C LYS A 566 26.51 19.16 20.61
N SER A 567 27.62 19.71 21.11
CA SER A 567 27.77 21.17 21.27
C SER A 567 27.66 21.91 19.94
N ILE A 568 28.21 21.35 18.85
CA ILE A 568 28.08 21.94 17.51
C ILE A 568 26.64 21.83 17.02
N ILE A 569 25.98 20.69 17.21
CA ILE A 569 24.58 20.47 16.83
C ILE A 569 23.67 21.49 17.52
N ASP A 570 23.80 21.68 18.83
CA ASP A 570 22.97 22.62 19.60
C ASP A 570 23.14 24.05 19.08
N LYS A 571 24.39 24.50 18.87
CA LYS A 571 24.69 25.83 18.31
C LYS A 571 24.12 26.03 16.92
N GLU A 572 24.14 25.00 16.08
CA GLU A 572 23.60 25.08 14.72
C GLU A 572 22.07 25.01 14.72
N ALA A 573 21.48 24.23 15.62
CA ALA A 573 20.04 24.15 15.80
C ALA A 573 19.47 25.49 16.29
N GLU A 574 20.11 26.13 17.28
CA GLU A 574 19.74 27.46 17.75
C GLU A 574 19.75 28.51 16.64
N LYS A 575 20.79 28.51 15.79
CA LYS A 575 20.89 29.45 14.65
C LYS A 575 19.78 29.23 13.61
N LEU A 576 19.36 27.99 13.42
CA LEU A 576 18.36 27.60 12.42
C LEU A 576 16.93 27.58 12.99
N GLY A 577 16.75 27.77 14.30
CA GLY A 577 15.46 27.63 14.95
C GLY A 577 14.93 26.19 14.96
N ILE A 578 15.83 25.20 14.93
CA ILE A 578 15.50 23.77 14.90
C ILE A 578 15.32 23.26 16.33
N GLN A 579 14.25 22.49 16.54
CA GLN A 579 14.04 21.76 17.79
C GLN A 579 14.12 20.26 17.53
N PHE A 580 14.98 19.58 18.29
CA PHE A 580 15.12 18.13 18.22
C PHE A 580 14.22 17.44 19.25
N GLN A 581 13.69 16.29 18.86
CA GLN A 581 12.95 15.35 19.68
C GLN A 581 13.56 13.94 19.54
N SER A 582 13.23 13.04 20.47
CA SER A 582 13.78 11.68 20.52
C SER A 582 13.01 10.65 19.70
N ARG A 583 11.85 11.02 19.15
CA ARG A 583 10.94 10.10 18.44
C ARG A 583 10.69 10.57 17.03
N LEU A 584 10.53 9.60 16.13
CA LEU A 584 10.06 9.87 14.77
C LEU A 584 8.58 10.31 14.78
N PRO A 585 8.15 11.10 13.78
CA PRO A 585 6.73 11.33 13.54
C PRO A 585 5.98 10.00 13.37
N MET A 586 4.77 9.90 13.93
CA MET A 586 3.91 8.73 13.76
C MET A 586 3.28 8.64 12.37
N ASP A 587 3.14 9.78 11.70
CA ASP A 587 2.63 9.87 10.34
C ASP A 587 3.74 9.47 9.35
N PRO A 588 3.58 8.37 8.58
CA PRO A 588 4.58 7.91 7.62
C PRO A 588 4.83 8.89 6.46
N THR A 589 3.89 9.83 6.24
CA THR A 589 4.01 10.85 5.20
C THR A 589 4.76 12.10 5.69
N ALA A 590 5.05 12.19 6.99
CA ALA A 590 5.73 13.32 7.57
C ALA A 590 7.17 13.44 7.09
N HIS A 591 7.59 14.67 6.84
CA HIS A 591 8.98 14.95 6.55
C HIS A 591 9.77 15.08 7.84
N TYR A 592 10.99 14.57 7.86
CA TYR A 592 11.87 14.71 9.01
C TYR A 592 13.35 14.64 8.61
N PHE A 593 14.19 15.20 9.48
CA PHE A 593 15.61 14.92 9.55
C PHE A 593 15.88 14.09 10.80
N LYS A 594 16.68 13.03 10.67
CA LYS A 594 17.12 12.19 11.79
C LYS A 594 18.64 12.08 11.77
N MET A 595 19.24 12.12 12.96
CA MET A 595 20.67 11.95 13.19
C MET A 595 20.88 11.03 14.40
N ASP A 596 21.49 9.86 14.18
CA ASP A 596 21.88 8.94 15.25
C ASP A 596 23.37 9.16 15.58
N LEU A 597 23.66 9.34 16.87
CA LEU A 597 24.98 9.60 17.41
C LEU A 597 25.64 8.31 17.94
N PRO A 598 26.99 8.29 18.09
CA PRO A 598 27.72 7.11 18.55
C PRO A 598 27.30 6.58 19.93
N ASP A 599 26.81 7.45 20.80
CA ASP A 599 26.39 7.11 22.16
C ASP A 599 24.96 6.55 22.24
N GLY A 600 24.32 6.31 21.09
CA GLY A 600 22.95 5.81 20.99
C GLY A 600 21.87 6.91 21.04
N THR A 601 22.26 8.19 21.15
CA THR A 601 21.30 9.30 21.09
C THR A 601 20.76 9.46 19.66
N SER A 602 19.43 9.45 19.51
CA SER A 602 18.75 9.81 18.26
C SER A 602 18.14 11.20 18.36
N LEU A 603 18.50 12.07 17.41
CA LEU A 603 17.96 13.41 17.26
C LEU A 603 17.06 13.46 16.04
N VAL A 604 15.80 13.84 16.22
CA VAL A 604 14.81 13.93 15.15
C VAL A 604 14.26 15.35 15.09
N HIS A 605 14.17 15.91 13.89
CA HIS A 605 13.47 17.17 13.64
C HIS A 605 12.36 16.94 12.61
N PRO A 606 11.07 17.03 12.99
CA PRO A 606 9.97 17.04 12.04
C PRO A 606 10.03 18.31 11.18
N ILE A 607 10.15 18.14 9.87
CA ILE A 607 10.24 19.25 8.92
C ILE A 607 8.81 19.65 8.54
N GLN A 608 8.44 20.89 8.86
CA GLN A 608 7.09 21.38 8.59
C GLN A 608 6.87 21.63 7.09
N ARG A 609 5.60 21.56 6.66
CA ARG A 609 5.23 21.82 5.27
C ARG A 609 5.52 23.29 4.92
N GLY A 610 6.40 23.49 3.95
CA GLY A 610 6.83 24.83 3.51
C GLY A 610 8.06 25.38 4.24
N GLU A 611 8.58 24.64 5.22
CA GLU A 611 9.82 24.98 5.91
C GLU A 611 11.04 24.92 4.96
N ARG A 612 11.92 25.92 5.06
CA ARG A 612 13.19 25.94 4.35
C ARG A 612 14.25 25.18 5.16
N PHE A 613 14.23 23.87 5.06
CA PHE A 613 15.21 23.00 5.71
C PHE A 613 16.48 22.80 4.86
N ASN A 614 17.65 22.88 5.50
CA ASN A 614 18.94 22.61 4.85
C ASN A 614 19.21 21.09 4.75
N LEU A 615 19.12 20.54 3.54
CA LEU A 615 19.36 19.12 3.29
C LEU A 615 20.81 18.66 3.54
N GLN A 616 21.75 19.60 3.66
CA GLN A 616 23.16 19.30 3.98
C GLN A 616 23.46 19.46 5.48
N LEU A 617 22.45 19.59 6.36
CA LEU A 617 22.66 19.85 7.79
C LEU A 617 23.60 18.83 8.45
N GLY A 618 23.34 17.53 8.23
CA GLY A 618 24.19 16.47 8.77
C GLY A 618 25.65 16.62 8.35
N ARG A 619 25.88 16.81 7.05
CA ARG A 619 27.21 17.03 6.48
C ARG A 619 27.86 18.33 6.99
N GLN A 620 27.10 19.41 7.12
CA GLN A 620 27.56 20.72 7.61
C GLN A 620 28.07 20.63 9.06
N VAL A 621 27.32 19.95 9.92
CA VAL A 621 27.71 19.76 11.33
C VAL A 621 29.01 18.95 11.41
N LEU A 622 29.12 17.87 10.65
CA LEU A 622 30.31 17.03 10.65
C LEU A 622 31.53 17.70 10.01
N ALA A 623 31.32 18.50 8.96
CA ALA A 623 32.38 19.32 8.37
C ALA A 623 32.95 20.33 9.36
N LYS A 624 32.09 20.91 10.22
CA LYS A 624 32.52 21.80 11.31
C LYS A 624 33.30 21.06 12.39
N LEU A 625 32.85 19.86 12.76
CA LEU A 625 33.55 19.02 13.74
C LEU A 625 34.97 18.65 13.28
N MET A 626 35.14 18.39 11.98
CA MET A 626 36.41 17.99 11.38
C MET A 626 37.23 19.17 10.81
N GLU A 627 36.78 20.41 11.02
CA GLU A 627 37.47 21.63 10.58
C GLU A 627 37.71 21.71 9.05
N ILE A 628 36.75 21.20 8.26
CA ILE A 628 36.79 21.15 6.78
C ILE A 628 35.56 21.81 6.12
N PRO A 629 35.31 23.11 6.39
CA PRO A 629 34.10 23.82 5.93
C PRO A 629 33.94 23.88 4.41
N GLU A 630 35.02 23.77 3.65
CA GLU A 630 35.02 23.72 2.19
C GLU A 630 34.37 22.45 1.63
N ARG A 631 34.26 21.38 2.44
CA ARG A 631 33.69 20.09 2.01
C ARG A 631 32.21 19.93 2.31
N VAL A 632 31.52 20.99 2.75
CA VAL A 632 30.06 20.98 3.00
C VAL A 632 29.28 20.72 1.72
N ASP A 633 29.68 21.31 0.58
CA ASP A 633 29.10 21.00 -0.71
C ASP A 633 29.82 19.81 -1.36
N TRP A 634 29.11 18.70 -1.49
CA TRP A 634 29.64 17.48 -2.12
C TRP A 634 30.03 17.70 -3.58
N LYS A 635 29.37 18.63 -4.28
CA LYS A 635 29.71 18.95 -5.68
C LYS A 635 31.05 19.67 -5.82
N ALA A 636 31.51 20.33 -4.75
CA ALA A 636 32.82 20.94 -4.66
C ALA A 636 33.92 19.94 -4.28
N CYS A 637 33.58 18.67 -4.09
CA CYS A 637 34.51 17.60 -3.71
C CYS A 637 34.67 16.55 -4.84
N PRO A 638 34.99 16.93 -6.10
CA PRO A 638 35.11 15.94 -7.18
C PRO A 638 36.30 15.01 -6.94
N GLN A 639 36.14 13.75 -7.33
CA GLN A 639 37.21 12.77 -7.50
C GLN A 639 37.16 12.26 -8.93
N THR A 640 38.31 11.82 -9.44
CA THR A 640 38.37 11.12 -10.72
C THR A 640 37.78 9.71 -10.60
N GLU A 641 37.31 9.14 -11.71
CA GLU A 641 36.74 7.78 -11.70
C GLU A 641 37.76 6.72 -11.23
N ASP A 642 39.04 6.92 -11.54
CA ASP A 642 40.11 6.01 -11.11
C ASP A 642 40.38 6.10 -9.59
N GLU A 643 40.33 7.30 -9.02
CA GLU A 643 40.39 7.49 -7.57
C GLU A 643 39.18 6.85 -6.89
N GLU A 644 37.98 7.06 -7.42
CA GLU A 644 36.74 6.45 -6.92
C GLU A 644 36.80 4.92 -6.94
N LYS A 645 37.28 4.32 -8.04
CA LYS A 645 37.45 2.86 -8.17
C LYS A 645 38.43 2.32 -7.14
N LYS A 646 39.60 2.96 -7.02
CA LYS A 646 40.63 2.56 -6.06
C LYS A 646 40.10 2.62 -4.62
N GLU A 647 39.44 3.72 -4.25
CA GLU A 647 38.85 3.86 -2.92
C GLU A 647 37.76 2.83 -2.64
N ALA A 648 36.93 2.50 -3.65
CA ALA A 648 35.92 1.46 -3.53
C ALA A 648 36.53 0.05 -3.39
N GLU A 649 37.61 -0.25 -4.10
CA GLU A 649 38.35 -1.52 -3.98
C GLU A 649 39.03 -1.66 -2.62
N ASP A 650 39.70 -0.61 -2.15
CA ASP A 650 40.33 -0.56 -0.83
C ASP A 650 39.28 -0.73 0.28
N PHE A 651 38.12 -0.07 0.15
CA PHE A 651 37.00 -0.24 1.07
C PHE A 651 36.46 -1.68 1.07
N LYS A 652 36.21 -2.27 -0.12
CA LYS A 652 35.73 -3.66 -0.25
C LYS A 652 36.69 -4.65 0.43
N ALA A 653 37.98 -4.49 0.20
CA ALA A 653 38.99 -5.35 0.81
C ALA A 653 38.96 -5.26 2.35
N ALA A 654 38.78 -4.07 2.89
CA ALA A 654 38.69 -3.84 4.33
C ALA A 654 37.35 -4.29 4.93
N PHE A 655 36.23 -4.12 4.22
CA PHE A 655 34.89 -4.47 4.68
C PHE A 655 34.61 -5.98 4.62
N ARG A 656 35.35 -6.73 3.77
CA ARG A 656 35.16 -8.17 3.57
C ARG A 656 35.08 -9.01 4.85
N GLU A 657 35.82 -8.63 5.90
CA GLU A 657 35.79 -9.33 7.20
C GLU A 657 34.46 -9.13 7.97
N PHE A 658 33.77 -8.03 7.69
CA PHE A 658 32.56 -7.61 8.39
C PHE A 658 31.29 -7.82 7.57
N ASP A 659 31.45 -8.05 6.27
CA ASP A 659 30.36 -8.16 5.30
C ASP A 659 29.58 -9.46 5.51
N PHE A 660 28.32 -9.32 5.90
CA PHE A 660 27.41 -10.45 6.16
C PHE A 660 26.73 -10.95 4.87
N THR A 661 26.89 -10.25 3.75
CA THR A 661 26.28 -10.63 2.47
C THR A 661 27.12 -11.60 1.64
N LEU A 662 28.32 -11.97 2.14
CA LEU A 662 29.31 -12.81 1.44
C LEU A 662 29.20 -14.29 1.76
#